data_AF-A0A6V8E3Z1-F1
#
_entry.id   AF-A0A6V8E3Z1-F1
#
_cell.length_a   1.000
_cell.length_b   1.000
_cell.length_c   1.000
_cell.angle_alpha   90.00
_cell.angle_beta   90.00
_cell.angle_gamma   90.00
#
_symmetry.space_group_name_H-M   'P 1'
#
loop_
_entity.id
_entity.type
_entity.pdbx_description
1 polymer ?
#
loop_
_entity_poly.entity_id
_entity_poly.type
_entity_poly.pdbx_seq_one_letter_code
_entity_poly.pdbx_strand_id
1 'polypeptide(L)'
;GAAIDVRRLSSWERVEYLELDKPLEFFYLPSEWGGQPNPGIMMHETTHVVRATDAWDRVIVTPSGEILRETDLSFTEWDGDGTAIVDLDTGVDAGHPDYDYLEPWTGEKTLYSAKWTPADNDWVETRNSDTSSGHGTHVGGTIAGNGDASAGRRAGVAKGGQLVALGAGDGASIFAGVQGLEWTHAHSVPGQNPYHIRVVSNSWGSDGDYNPDGAITQLTDRLTYENGVAVIFAASNSGGSGGECSGDLRTNVYANTPSAISVAALTHDGTAVTSFSSRGCMNQQHTWPDVGAPGRDIWATAPRGTAIDASTRTQGDLYYMSISGTSMATPHVGGMAGILIDVAPSLGAADYHRDDHDFGDSLVGGDGTAAYGQFEDWDERNNSRVHEVELILELTARYEGMENSCEDGNGDDSCNDIPEECYRSSTGQCHDWRIGHGLTDVDAAVALARTLQLMRDQDGDGIVDRPEYTVFDAFDIYESMMTTVSIPTNTDRIRHAWKGDWNHFNNGQTGAVYYTEDSHYVWIPNGTVRLEATFSATEVDLDTGQAGALQLAIDLGEDGSDDAQGQGNRLADSWYYDLPVDESAWGKWAHFDISGSAVTLWGFFNDIEFFESRIPYTVDVMLTMDLSQPVNVQFEQRPDFYSDLNPTTPSDEYDESMDGMLTFTRPAYDQATVVSLIQPKSMSGGTSSSDGFFSTLGGIIADHPFAVIFSLLMLIGAA
;
A
#
# COMPACT_ATOMS: atom_id res chain seq x y z
N GLY A 1 36.53 -6.18 -18.48
CA GLY A 1 35.75 -5.09 -19.10
C GLY A 1 36.60 -3.85 -19.22
N ALA A 2 37.45 -3.79 -20.25
CA ALA A 2 38.02 -2.51 -20.67
C ALA A 2 37.08 -1.87 -21.72
N ALA A 3 37.15 -0.55 -21.94
CA ALA A 3 36.33 0.15 -22.93
C ALA A 3 36.43 -0.46 -24.36
N ILE A 4 37.53 -1.15 -24.66
CA ILE A 4 37.72 -1.87 -25.93
C ILE A 4 36.86 -3.12 -26.05
N ASP A 5 36.50 -3.77 -24.94
CA ASP A 5 35.62 -4.94 -24.91
C ASP A 5 34.17 -4.52 -25.17
N VAL A 6 33.71 -3.45 -24.50
CA VAL A 6 32.38 -2.86 -24.72
C VAL A 6 32.21 -2.43 -26.17
N ARG A 7 33.21 -1.74 -26.74
CA ARG A 7 33.20 -1.35 -28.16
C ARG A 7 33.17 -2.54 -29.12
N ARG A 8 33.75 -3.68 -28.74
CA ARG A 8 33.68 -4.90 -29.56
C ARG A 8 32.28 -5.51 -29.48
N LEU A 9 31.71 -5.61 -28.28
CA LEU A 9 30.35 -6.10 -28.08
C LEU A 9 29.33 -5.24 -28.84
N SER A 10 29.50 -3.91 -28.83
CA SER A 10 28.62 -2.98 -29.55
C SER A 10 28.64 -3.15 -31.08
N SER A 11 29.57 -3.94 -31.61
CA SER A 11 29.68 -4.23 -33.05
C SER A 11 29.15 -5.62 -33.42
N TRP A 12 28.66 -6.39 -32.44
CA TRP A 12 28.09 -7.70 -32.71
C TRP A 12 26.66 -7.55 -33.25
N GLU A 13 26.35 -8.24 -34.35
CA GLU A 13 25.02 -8.19 -34.97
C GLU A 13 23.88 -8.66 -34.06
N ARG A 14 24.20 -9.41 -32.98
CA ARG A 14 23.22 -9.87 -31.99
C ARG A 14 22.94 -8.86 -30.87
N VAL A 15 23.71 -7.77 -30.81
CA VAL A 15 23.61 -6.77 -29.77
C VAL A 15 22.81 -5.61 -30.36
N GLU A 16 21.56 -5.50 -29.92
CA GLU A 16 20.62 -4.47 -30.36
C GLU A 16 20.79 -3.18 -29.54
N TYR A 17 20.97 -3.32 -28.23
CA TYR A 17 21.19 -2.22 -27.30
C TYR A 17 22.32 -2.55 -26.31
N LEU A 18 22.99 -1.51 -25.82
CA LEU A 18 23.96 -1.60 -24.73
C LEU A 18 23.76 -0.41 -23.80
N GLU A 19 23.47 -0.73 -22.54
CA GLU A 19 23.42 0.24 -21.46
C GLU A 19 24.63 0.09 -20.55
N LEU A 20 25.06 1.21 -19.98
CA LEU A 20 26.01 1.18 -18.87
C LEU A 20 25.23 0.81 -17.61
N ASP A 21 25.59 -0.31 -17.00
CA ASP A 21 25.14 -0.64 -15.64
C ASP A 21 25.65 0.43 -14.67
N LYS A 22 24.71 1.18 -14.08
CA LYS A 22 24.99 2.25 -13.11
C LYS A 22 24.53 1.77 -11.75
N PRO A 23 25.38 1.88 -10.71
CA PRO A 23 24.92 1.74 -9.34
C PRO A 23 23.79 2.74 -9.08
N LEU A 24 22.67 2.24 -8.60
CA LEU A 24 21.52 3.05 -8.18
C LEU A 24 21.57 3.19 -6.67
N GLU A 25 21.02 4.28 -6.15
CA GLU A 25 20.95 4.54 -4.72
C GLU A 25 19.48 4.52 -4.29
N PHE A 26 19.22 4.07 -3.06
CA PHE A 26 17.92 4.30 -2.44
C PHE A 26 17.88 5.69 -1.80
N PHE A 27 16.68 6.26 -1.75
CA PHE A 27 16.48 7.64 -1.31
C PHE A 27 16.20 7.71 0.20
N TYR A 28 17.21 7.38 1.01
CA TYR A 28 17.20 7.54 2.47
C TYR A 28 17.93 8.81 2.91
N LEU A 29 17.36 9.52 3.90
CA LEU A 29 18.05 10.62 4.57
C LEU A 29 18.54 10.20 5.96
N PRO A 30 19.87 10.20 6.19
CA PRO A 30 20.42 10.04 7.53
C PRO A 30 19.86 11.08 8.50
N SER A 31 19.80 10.75 9.79
CA SER A 31 19.27 11.63 10.85
C SER A 31 19.96 13.01 10.96
N GLU A 32 21.16 13.17 10.41
CA GLU A 32 21.84 14.47 10.27
C GLU A 32 21.10 15.44 9.33
N TRP A 33 20.37 14.91 8.34
CA TRP A 33 19.66 15.65 7.29
C TRP A 33 18.13 15.50 7.42
N GLY A 34 17.64 14.31 7.78
CA GLY A 34 16.23 14.03 8.05
C GLY A 34 15.71 14.57 9.38
N GLY A 35 16.61 15.04 10.26
CA GLY A 35 16.26 15.47 11.62
C GLY A 35 16.26 14.32 12.63
N GLN A 36 16.07 14.66 13.91
CA GLN A 36 15.87 13.66 14.96
C GLN A 36 14.38 13.36 15.05
N PRO A 37 13.94 12.12 14.77
CA PRO A 37 12.53 11.78 14.86
C PRO A 37 12.04 11.90 16.29
N ASN A 38 10.79 12.34 16.45
CA ASN A 38 10.16 12.40 17.76
C ASN A 38 9.79 10.97 18.19
N PRO A 39 10.28 10.49 19.35
CA PRO A 39 10.11 9.09 19.79
C PRO A 39 8.65 8.69 20.08
N GLY A 40 7.68 9.61 19.98
CA GLY A 40 6.26 9.34 20.21
C GLY A 40 5.38 9.29 18.95
N ILE A 41 5.95 9.45 17.75
CA ILE A 41 5.19 9.39 16.49
C ILE A 41 4.90 7.93 16.12
N MET A 42 3.71 7.67 15.54
CA MET A 42 3.25 6.34 15.15
C MET A 42 3.00 6.24 13.63
N MET A 43 3.17 5.05 13.04
CA MET A 43 2.82 4.82 11.61
C MET A 43 1.34 5.13 11.34
N HIS A 44 0.50 4.84 12.33
CA HIS A 44 -0.95 5.06 12.26
C HIS A 44 -1.35 6.50 11.94
N GLU A 45 -0.55 7.47 12.37
CA GLU A 45 -0.79 8.87 12.05
C GLU A 45 -0.75 9.10 10.53
N THR A 46 0.18 8.45 9.83
CA THR A 46 0.32 8.59 8.37
C THR A 46 -0.69 7.78 7.58
N THR A 47 -1.13 6.61 8.07
CA THR A 47 -2.24 5.86 7.45
C THR A 47 -3.57 6.61 7.58
N HIS A 48 -3.77 7.37 8.66
CA HIS A 48 -4.86 8.33 8.80
C HIS A 48 -4.75 9.53 7.86
N VAL A 49 -3.56 10.11 7.73
CA VAL A 49 -3.32 11.25 6.82
C VAL A 49 -3.72 10.90 5.39
N VAL A 50 -3.42 9.69 4.93
CA VAL A 50 -3.83 9.22 3.59
C VAL A 50 -5.25 8.62 3.54
N ARG A 51 -5.99 8.62 4.67
CA ARG A 51 -7.33 8.04 4.83
C ARG A 51 -7.45 6.53 4.52
N ALA A 52 -6.38 5.77 4.74
CA ALA A 52 -6.46 4.31 4.65
C ALA A 52 -7.39 3.74 5.72
N THR A 53 -7.33 4.30 6.93
CA THR A 53 -8.15 3.92 8.09
C THR A 53 -9.65 4.15 7.85
N ASP A 54 -10.03 5.24 7.16
CA ASP A 54 -11.41 5.51 6.77
C ASP A 54 -11.91 4.45 5.77
N ALA A 55 -11.05 4.03 4.83
CA ALA A 55 -11.39 3.00 3.87
C ALA A 55 -11.60 1.63 4.55
N TRP A 56 -10.77 1.29 5.56
CA TRP A 56 -10.92 0.07 6.36
C TRP A 56 -12.22 0.09 7.20
N ASP A 57 -12.58 1.25 7.76
CA ASP A 57 -13.74 1.41 8.65
C ASP A 57 -15.11 1.40 7.92
N ARG A 58 -15.13 1.68 6.62
CA ARG A 58 -16.39 1.78 5.87
C ARG A 58 -17.10 0.45 5.74
N VAL A 59 -18.39 0.46 6.09
CA VAL A 59 -19.27 -0.69 5.82
C VAL A 59 -19.58 -0.83 4.34
N ILE A 60 -19.52 -2.05 3.83
CA ILE A 60 -19.75 -2.33 2.41
C ILE A 60 -21.23 -2.70 2.21
N VAL A 61 -21.96 -1.88 1.44
CA VAL A 61 -23.29 -2.25 0.95
C VAL A 61 -23.10 -2.86 -0.44
N THR A 62 -23.54 -4.10 -0.61
CA THR A 62 -23.44 -4.84 -1.87
C THR A 62 -24.29 -4.20 -2.97
N PRO A 63 -24.07 -4.54 -4.26
CA PRO A 63 -24.94 -4.11 -5.37
C PRO A 63 -26.43 -4.39 -5.17
N SER A 64 -26.78 -5.38 -4.34
CA SER A 64 -28.15 -5.77 -4.03
C SER A 64 -28.79 -4.97 -2.88
N GLY A 65 -28.01 -4.14 -2.17
CA GLY A 65 -28.43 -3.36 -1.00
C GLY A 65 -28.24 -4.08 0.34
N GLU A 66 -27.69 -5.30 0.34
CA GLU A 66 -27.34 -6.02 1.57
C GLU A 66 -26.02 -5.51 2.15
N ILE A 67 -25.90 -5.47 3.48
CA ILE A 67 -24.64 -5.16 4.15
C ILE A 67 -23.76 -6.41 4.17
N LEU A 68 -22.56 -6.31 3.61
CA LEU A 68 -21.57 -7.37 3.58
C LEU A 68 -21.01 -7.62 4.99
N ARG A 69 -20.92 -8.90 5.36
CA ARG A 69 -20.47 -9.35 6.67
C ARG A 69 -19.69 -10.64 6.56
N GLU A 70 -18.80 -10.83 7.51
CA GLU A 70 -18.13 -12.09 7.76
C GLU A 70 -19.02 -13.09 8.50
N THR A 71 -18.55 -14.33 8.59
CA THR A 71 -19.27 -15.43 9.23
C THR A 71 -19.56 -15.22 10.72
N ASP A 72 -18.79 -14.36 11.39
CA ASP A 72 -18.95 -14.02 12.82
C ASP A 72 -19.80 -12.75 13.06
N LEU A 73 -20.46 -12.26 12.00
CA LEU A 73 -21.28 -11.03 11.94
C LEU A 73 -20.50 -9.72 11.87
N SER A 74 -19.16 -9.73 11.93
CA SER A 74 -18.37 -8.54 11.71
C SER A 74 -18.60 -7.96 10.31
N PHE A 75 -18.46 -6.65 10.18
CA PHE A 75 -18.50 -6.00 8.88
C PHE A 75 -17.20 -6.30 8.12
N THR A 76 -17.32 -6.65 6.84
CA THR A 76 -16.16 -6.86 5.96
C THR A 76 -15.40 -5.55 5.74
N GLU A 77 -14.07 -5.63 5.72
CA GLU A 77 -13.17 -4.50 5.46
C GLU A 77 -12.53 -4.62 4.06
N TRP A 78 -12.07 -3.49 3.51
CA TRP A 78 -11.19 -3.45 2.34
C TRP A 78 -9.84 -2.86 2.75
N ASP A 79 -8.88 -3.73 3.04
CA ASP A 79 -7.56 -3.39 3.57
C ASP A 79 -6.40 -3.98 2.76
N GLY A 80 -6.70 -4.44 1.54
CA GLY A 80 -5.75 -4.97 0.56
C GLY A 80 -5.59 -6.49 0.58
N ASP A 81 -6.36 -7.21 1.39
CA ASP A 81 -6.38 -8.68 1.39
C ASP A 81 -6.55 -9.25 -0.03
N GLY A 82 -5.87 -10.35 -0.33
CA GLY A 82 -5.90 -10.97 -1.66
C GLY A 82 -5.05 -10.31 -2.74
N THR A 83 -4.30 -9.23 -2.45
CA THR A 83 -3.33 -8.64 -3.39
C THR A 83 -1.90 -8.84 -2.94
N ALA A 84 -0.99 -9.06 -3.91
CA ALA A 84 0.44 -9.09 -3.63
C ALA A 84 1.15 -7.87 -4.21
N ILE A 85 1.91 -7.22 -3.34
CA ILE A 85 2.74 -6.07 -3.66
C ILE A 85 4.19 -6.51 -3.65
N VAL A 86 4.91 -6.27 -4.73
CA VAL A 86 6.36 -6.50 -4.79
C VAL A 86 7.08 -5.32 -4.17
N ASP A 87 7.86 -5.59 -3.13
CA ASP A 87 8.89 -4.68 -2.62
C ASP A 87 10.22 -5.04 -3.30
N LEU A 88 10.60 -4.24 -4.30
CA LEU A 88 11.87 -4.38 -5.00
C LEU A 88 12.86 -3.36 -4.44
N ASP A 89 13.69 -3.79 -3.51
CA ASP A 89 14.58 -2.89 -2.75
C ASP A 89 15.84 -3.64 -2.26
N THR A 90 16.40 -3.30 -1.10
CA THR A 90 17.57 -3.98 -0.52
C THR A 90 17.26 -5.37 0.02
N GLY A 91 15.97 -5.67 0.16
CA GLY A 91 15.40 -6.91 0.68
C GLY A 91 14.56 -6.63 1.93
N VAL A 92 13.98 -7.67 2.52
CA VAL A 92 13.18 -7.59 3.75
C VAL A 92 13.68 -8.63 4.77
N ASP A 93 13.83 -8.22 6.03
CA ASP A 93 13.88 -9.17 7.16
C ASP A 93 12.47 -9.72 7.39
N ALA A 94 12.05 -10.68 6.56
CA ALA A 94 10.73 -11.30 6.66
C ALA A 94 10.57 -12.12 7.96
N GLY A 95 11.63 -12.27 8.75
CA GLY A 95 11.57 -12.78 10.10
C GLY A 95 11.05 -11.78 11.15
N HIS A 96 10.77 -10.54 10.77
CA HIS A 96 10.07 -9.56 11.60
C HIS A 96 8.61 -10.02 11.85
N PRO A 97 8.03 -9.83 13.05
CA PRO A 97 6.65 -10.25 13.34
C PRO A 97 5.63 -9.77 12.32
N ASP A 98 5.72 -8.50 11.89
CA ASP A 98 4.77 -7.91 10.95
C ASP A 98 4.66 -8.57 9.56
N TYR A 99 5.56 -9.51 9.23
CA TYR A 99 5.62 -10.20 7.93
C TYR A 99 5.26 -11.68 7.96
N ASP A 100 5.06 -12.26 9.15
CA ASP A 100 4.56 -13.63 9.36
C ASP A 100 5.22 -14.72 8.48
N TYR A 101 6.47 -14.54 8.04
CA TYR A 101 7.09 -15.45 7.07
C TYR A 101 7.68 -16.67 7.77
N LEU A 102 7.06 -17.83 7.54
CA LEU A 102 7.44 -19.12 8.14
C LEU A 102 7.40 -19.08 9.68
N GLU A 103 6.40 -18.41 10.24
CA GLU A 103 6.18 -18.15 11.68
C GLU A 103 4.84 -18.75 12.19
N PRO A 104 4.55 -18.73 13.50
CA PRO A 104 3.34 -19.31 14.11
C PRO A 104 2.01 -18.86 13.48
N TRP A 105 1.94 -17.61 13.04
CA TRP A 105 0.91 -17.13 12.12
C TRP A 105 1.37 -17.52 10.72
N THR A 106 0.97 -18.69 10.23
CA THR A 106 1.63 -19.31 9.08
C THR A 106 1.45 -18.52 7.78
N GLY A 107 2.52 -17.87 7.28
CA GLY A 107 2.93 -17.82 5.86
C GLY A 107 2.02 -17.12 4.85
N GLU A 108 1.00 -16.39 5.29
CA GLU A 108 0.07 -15.70 4.37
C GLU A 108 0.50 -14.26 4.08
N LYS A 109 1.35 -13.66 4.91
CA LYS A 109 1.70 -12.24 4.74
C LYS A 109 2.83 -11.99 3.75
N THR A 110 3.93 -12.72 3.85
CA THR A 110 5.00 -12.71 2.83
C THR A 110 4.91 -13.98 1.99
N LEU A 111 4.64 -13.83 0.70
CA LEU A 111 4.53 -14.97 -0.23
C LEU A 111 5.88 -15.50 -0.68
N TYR A 112 6.86 -14.61 -0.82
CA TYR A 112 8.20 -14.92 -1.29
C TYR A 112 9.18 -13.87 -0.79
N SER A 113 10.34 -14.30 -0.29
CA SER A 113 11.46 -13.42 0.04
C SER A 113 12.75 -14.00 -0.51
N ALA A 114 13.47 -13.23 -1.32
CA ALA A 114 14.69 -13.69 -1.95
C ALA A 114 15.75 -12.60 -2.07
N LYS A 115 17.01 -13.02 -2.09
CA LYS A 115 18.17 -12.18 -2.38
C LYS A 115 18.72 -12.50 -3.75
N TRP A 116 18.99 -11.49 -4.56
CA TRP A 116 19.76 -11.66 -5.78
C TRP A 116 21.25 -11.91 -5.44
N THR A 117 21.83 -12.99 -5.97
CA THR A 117 23.26 -13.27 -5.77
C THR A 117 24.04 -13.07 -7.07
N PRO A 118 24.98 -12.11 -7.14
CA PRO A 118 25.82 -11.92 -8.32
C PRO A 118 26.69 -13.13 -8.67
N ALA A 119 27.00 -13.99 -7.69
CA ALA A 119 27.83 -15.18 -7.88
C ALA A 119 27.13 -16.26 -8.71
N ASP A 120 25.82 -16.44 -8.49
CA ASP A 120 25.03 -17.47 -9.18
C ASP A 120 24.15 -16.87 -10.28
N ASN A 121 24.04 -15.53 -10.33
CA ASN A 121 23.14 -14.80 -11.23
C ASN A 121 21.71 -15.33 -11.13
N ASP A 122 21.25 -15.50 -9.89
CA ASP A 122 19.96 -16.08 -9.56
C ASP A 122 19.38 -15.50 -8.26
N TRP A 123 18.07 -15.70 -8.06
CA TRP A 123 17.35 -15.37 -6.83
C TRP A 123 17.43 -16.54 -5.85
N VAL A 124 17.95 -16.29 -4.66
CA VAL A 124 18.03 -17.28 -3.58
C VAL A 124 17.00 -16.93 -2.52
N GLU A 125 15.98 -17.79 -2.38
CA GLU A 125 14.96 -17.66 -1.35
C GLU A 125 15.59 -17.70 0.05
N THR A 126 15.23 -16.74 0.88
CA THR A 126 15.76 -16.57 2.23
C THR A 126 14.74 -15.87 3.09
N ARG A 127 14.71 -16.22 4.38
CA ARG A 127 13.85 -15.55 5.34
C ARG A 127 14.28 -14.11 5.64
N ASN A 128 15.56 -13.81 5.52
CA ASN A 128 16.07 -12.44 5.62
C ASN A 128 16.88 -12.13 4.36
N SER A 129 16.31 -11.31 3.49
CA SER A 129 16.97 -10.79 2.28
C SER A 129 17.58 -9.40 2.50
N ASP A 130 17.30 -8.73 3.61
CA ASP A 130 17.84 -7.42 3.98
C ASP A 130 19.07 -7.53 4.91
N THR A 131 20.17 -8.03 4.38
CA THR A 131 21.34 -8.42 5.20
C THR A 131 22.29 -7.27 5.54
N SER A 132 22.02 -6.04 5.07
CA SER A 132 23.05 -4.98 5.06
C SER A 132 22.53 -3.56 5.21
N SER A 133 21.38 -3.23 4.61
CA SER A 133 20.90 -1.84 4.53
C SER A 133 19.90 -1.54 5.63
N GLY A 134 18.77 -2.23 5.56
CA GLY A 134 17.61 -2.02 6.40
C GLY A 134 16.47 -1.24 5.76
N HIS A 135 16.68 -0.76 4.54
CA HIS A 135 15.76 0.13 3.84
C HIS A 135 14.52 -0.59 3.33
N GLY A 136 14.69 -1.70 2.61
CA GLY A 136 13.57 -2.49 2.07
C GLY A 136 12.65 -3.03 3.17
N THR A 137 13.19 -3.45 4.31
CA THR A 137 12.34 -3.83 5.45
C THR A 137 11.40 -2.68 5.84
N HIS A 138 11.92 -1.46 6.04
CA HIS A 138 11.07 -0.30 6.37
C HIS A 138 10.02 -0.01 5.28
N VAL A 139 10.41 -0.09 4.02
CA VAL A 139 9.53 0.07 2.84
C VAL A 139 8.40 -0.97 2.88
N GLY A 140 8.70 -2.26 2.98
CA GLY A 140 7.70 -3.32 3.06
C GLY A 140 6.74 -3.16 4.25
N GLY A 141 7.21 -2.59 5.36
CA GLY A 141 6.38 -2.32 6.54
C GLY A 141 5.37 -1.21 6.28
N THR A 142 5.80 -0.17 5.57
CA THR A 142 4.94 0.94 5.14
C THR A 142 3.88 0.47 4.14
N ILE A 143 4.24 -0.43 3.22
CA ILE A 143 3.31 -1.03 2.24
C ILE A 143 2.26 -1.87 2.98
N ALA A 144 2.71 -2.89 3.71
CA ALA A 144 1.83 -3.95 4.16
C ALA A 144 2.18 -4.52 5.55
N GLY A 145 3.01 -3.92 6.40
CA GLY A 145 3.22 -4.46 7.75
C GLY A 145 1.89 -4.64 8.49
N ASN A 146 1.62 -5.80 9.10
CA ASN A 146 0.35 -6.04 9.78
C ASN A 146 0.26 -5.42 11.20
N GLY A 147 1.38 -4.90 11.73
CA GLY A 147 1.45 -4.27 13.05
C GLY A 147 1.54 -5.25 14.23
N ASP A 148 1.76 -6.54 14.03
CA ASP A 148 1.76 -7.56 15.10
C ASP A 148 2.76 -7.25 16.24
N ALA A 149 3.92 -6.65 15.95
CA ALA A 149 4.90 -6.24 16.98
C ALA A 149 4.50 -4.95 17.75
N SER A 150 3.31 -4.41 17.51
CA SER A 150 2.79 -3.18 18.13
C SER A 150 1.30 -3.23 18.43
N ALA A 151 0.71 -4.42 18.50
CA ALA A 151 -0.74 -4.63 18.63
C ALA A 151 -1.57 -3.85 17.60
N GLY A 152 -1.08 -3.73 16.36
CA GLY A 152 -1.75 -3.04 15.25
C GLY A 152 -1.46 -1.54 15.15
N ARG A 153 -0.76 -0.92 16.11
CA ARG A 153 -0.46 0.53 16.13
C ARG A 153 0.44 1.00 15.00
N ARG A 154 1.21 0.08 14.41
CA ARG A 154 2.16 0.40 13.35
C ARG A 154 1.91 -0.38 12.06
N ALA A 155 0.65 -0.68 11.79
CA ALA A 155 0.24 -1.30 10.53
C ALA A 155 0.49 -0.35 9.34
N GLY A 156 0.89 -0.94 8.20
CA GLY A 156 1.07 -0.26 6.93
C GLY A 156 -0.25 0.08 6.23
N VAL A 157 -0.17 0.66 5.03
CA VAL A 157 -1.34 1.12 4.27
C VAL A 157 -2.24 -0.05 3.82
N ALA A 158 -1.67 -1.16 3.37
CA ALA A 158 -2.40 -2.38 3.02
C ALA A 158 -2.18 -3.44 4.12
N LYS A 159 -2.74 -3.21 5.31
CA LYS A 159 -2.56 -4.11 6.47
C LYS A 159 -3.05 -5.55 6.23
N GLY A 160 -3.97 -5.76 5.29
CA GLY A 160 -4.41 -7.09 4.83
C GLY A 160 -3.60 -7.65 3.65
N GLY A 161 -2.92 -6.79 2.88
CA GLY A 161 -2.21 -7.17 1.66
C GLY A 161 -0.97 -8.05 1.87
N GLN A 162 -0.56 -8.76 0.83
CA GLN A 162 0.57 -9.69 0.87
C GLN A 162 1.83 -9.09 0.21
N LEU A 163 3.01 -9.57 0.61
CA LEU A 163 4.29 -9.04 0.16
C LEU A 163 5.09 -10.07 -0.64
N VAL A 164 5.75 -9.61 -1.70
CA VAL A 164 6.85 -10.31 -2.36
C VAL A 164 8.11 -9.46 -2.21
N ALA A 165 9.08 -9.94 -1.43
CA ALA A 165 10.31 -9.20 -1.12
C ALA A 165 11.46 -9.63 -2.03
N LEU A 166 11.95 -8.69 -2.84
CA LEU A 166 13.08 -8.89 -3.75
C LEU A 166 14.27 -8.04 -3.32
N GLY A 167 15.25 -8.66 -2.65
CA GLY A 167 16.51 -8.03 -2.27
C GLY A 167 17.48 -7.90 -3.44
N ALA A 168 17.43 -6.75 -4.12
CA ALA A 168 18.20 -6.40 -5.30
C ALA A 168 19.47 -5.55 -5.04
N GLY A 169 19.76 -5.23 -3.78
CA GLY A 169 20.87 -4.34 -3.39
C GLY A 169 21.69 -4.79 -2.18
N ASP A 170 22.75 -4.06 -1.88
CA ASP A 170 23.61 -4.23 -0.69
C ASP A 170 24.17 -2.86 -0.28
N GLY A 171 24.40 -2.65 1.01
CA GLY A 171 24.81 -1.35 1.55
C GLY A 171 23.83 -0.24 1.16
N ALA A 172 24.32 0.80 0.47
CA ALA A 172 23.51 1.93 -0.01
C ALA A 172 23.03 1.79 -1.48
N SER A 173 23.27 0.63 -2.11
CA SER A 173 23.18 0.49 -3.56
C SER A 173 22.21 -0.59 -4.02
N ILE A 174 21.43 -0.29 -5.06
CA ILE A 174 20.67 -1.26 -5.84
C ILE A 174 21.46 -1.57 -7.12
N PHE A 175 21.71 -2.85 -7.37
CA PHE A 175 22.47 -3.32 -8.54
C PHE A 175 21.74 -4.41 -9.34
N ALA A 176 20.60 -4.90 -8.85
CA ALA A 176 19.78 -5.90 -9.53
C ALA A 176 18.36 -5.41 -9.86
N GLY A 177 18.18 -4.10 -10.04
CA GLY A 177 16.87 -3.51 -10.36
C GLY A 177 16.27 -4.07 -11.66
N VAL A 178 17.10 -4.24 -12.70
CA VAL A 178 16.68 -4.89 -13.96
C VAL A 178 16.21 -6.32 -13.71
N GLN A 179 16.99 -7.13 -12.98
CA GLN A 179 16.65 -8.52 -12.71
C GLN A 179 15.42 -8.66 -11.81
N GLY A 180 15.19 -7.70 -10.91
CA GLY A 180 13.98 -7.60 -10.10
C GLY A 180 12.75 -7.39 -10.96
N LEU A 181 12.77 -6.39 -11.85
CA LEU A 181 11.64 -6.12 -12.75
C LEU A 181 11.44 -7.25 -13.79
N GLU A 182 12.50 -7.90 -14.27
CA GLU A 182 12.40 -9.11 -15.10
C GLU A 182 11.72 -10.26 -14.35
N TRP A 183 12.09 -10.49 -13.09
CA TRP A 183 11.45 -11.49 -12.24
C TRP A 183 9.97 -11.16 -12.03
N THR A 184 9.66 -9.90 -11.70
CA THR A 184 8.29 -9.42 -11.51
C THR A 184 7.48 -9.63 -12.78
N HIS A 185 8.01 -9.28 -13.96
CA HIS A 185 7.32 -9.47 -15.24
C HIS A 185 7.04 -10.95 -15.49
N ALA A 186 8.02 -11.82 -15.29
CA ALA A 186 7.86 -13.26 -15.49
C ALA A 186 6.82 -13.90 -14.54
N HIS A 187 6.64 -13.36 -13.34
CA HIS A 187 5.72 -13.88 -12.32
C HIS A 187 4.39 -13.14 -12.22
N SER A 188 4.18 -12.10 -13.04
CA SER A 188 2.92 -11.33 -13.11
C SER A 188 2.14 -11.55 -14.40
N VAL A 189 2.63 -12.41 -15.30
CA VAL A 189 1.97 -12.70 -16.58
C VAL A 189 0.52 -13.15 -16.35
N PRO A 190 -0.50 -12.53 -16.98
CA PRO A 190 -1.90 -12.92 -16.82
C PRO A 190 -2.13 -14.41 -17.09
N GLY A 191 -2.79 -15.09 -16.15
CA GLY A 191 -3.01 -16.55 -16.20
C GLY A 191 -1.80 -17.41 -15.81
N GLN A 192 -0.64 -16.80 -15.53
CA GLN A 192 0.58 -17.41 -15.01
C GLN A 192 1.15 -16.58 -13.85
N ASN A 193 0.26 -16.10 -12.97
CA ASN A 193 0.58 -15.22 -11.86
C ASN A 193 0.29 -15.94 -10.53
N PRO A 194 1.17 -16.86 -10.07
CA PRO A 194 0.94 -17.69 -8.89
C PRO A 194 0.92 -16.89 -7.58
N TYR A 195 1.44 -15.67 -7.62
CA TYR A 195 1.51 -14.75 -6.49
C TYR A 195 0.55 -13.58 -6.65
N HIS A 196 -0.32 -13.56 -7.67
CA HIS A 196 -1.30 -12.48 -7.91
C HIS A 196 -0.68 -11.06 -7.84
N ILE A 197 0.55 -10.94 -8.33
CA ILE A 197 1.32 -9.69 -8.38
C ILE A 197 0.65 -8.73 -9.36
N ARG A 198 0.29 -7.54 -8.86
CA ARG A 198 -0.30 -6.45 -9.65
C ARG A 198 0.30 -5.09 -9.31
N VAL A 199 1.23 -5.03 -8.37
CA VAL A 199 1.91 -3.81 -7.94
C VAL A 199 3.39 -4.11 -7.70
N VAL A 200 4.27 -3.19 -8.12
CA VAL A 200 5.69 -3.18 -7.71
C VAL A 200 6.09 -1.78 -7.27
N SER A 201 6.61 -1.69 -6.05
CA SER A 201 7.09 -0.46 -5.42
C SER A 201 8.62 -0.40 -5.49
N ASN A 202 9.16 0.73 -5.93
CA ASN A 202 10.59 0.93 -6.18
C ASN A 202 11.08 2.21 -5.50
N SER A 203 11.67 2.08 -4.31
CA SER A 203 12.16 3.21 -3.51
C SER A 203 13.64 3.53 -3.78
N TRP A 204 14.02 3.53 -5.06
CA TRP A 204 15.40 3.72 -5.53
C TRP A 204 15.45 4.37 -6.91
N GLY A 205 16.62 4.88 -7.29
CA GLY A 205 16.80 5.47 -8.60
C GLY A 205 18.06 6.29 -8.74
N SER A 206 18.00 7.23 -9.68
CA SER A 206 19.03 8.24 -9.90
C SER A 206 18.44 9.47 -10.55
N ASP A 207 19.03 10.63 -10.31
CA ASP A 207 18.58 11.88 -10.91
C ASP A 207 18.82 11.92 -12.42
N GLY A 208 17.84 12.43 -13.15
CA GLY A 208 17.94 12.67 -14.58
C GLY A 208 16.63 12.42 -15.31
N ASP A 209 16.68 12.63 -16.61
CA ASP A 209 15.53 12.42 -17.49
C ASP A 209 15.53 11.00 -18.05
N TYR A 210 14.33 10.42 -18.20
CA TYR A 210 14.15 9.04 -18.62
C TYR A 210 14.68 8.79 -20.03
N ASN A 211 15.12 7.55 -20.27
CA ASN A 211 15.46 7.08 -21.60
C ASN A 211 14.40 6.06 -22.03
N PRO A 212 13.59 6.33 -23.08
CA PRO A 212 12.62 5.37 -23.63
C PRO A 212 13.22 4.01 -23.98
N ASP A 213 14.50 3.98 -24.40
CA ASP A 213 15.20 2.75 -24.76
C ASP A 213 15.88 2.06 -23.56
N GLY A 214 15.83 2.64 -22.37
CA GLY A 214 16.46 2.11 -21.15
C GLY A 214 15.83 0.80 -20.70
N ALA A 215 16.64 -0.10 -20.13
CA ALA A 215 16.17 -1.44 -19.75
C ALA A 215 15.04 -1.39 -18.71
N ILE A 216 15.17 -0.54 -17.69
CA ILE A 216 14.14 -0.38 -16.65
C ILE A 216 12.88 0.24 -17.24
N THR A 217 12.99 1.29 -18.05
CA THR A 217 11.86 1.92 -18.75
C THR A 217 11.06 0.91 -19.57
N GLN A 218 11.75 0.09 -20.38
CA GLN A 218 11.09 -0.94 -21.20
C GLN A 218 10.42 -2.02 -20.34
N LEU A 219 11.00 -2.36 -19.18
CA LEU A 219 10.38 -3.31 -18.26
C LEU A 219 9.16 -2.71 -17.55
N THR A 220 9.21 -1.43 -17.16
CA THR A 220 8.07 -0.67 -16.64
C THR A 220 6.92 -0.70 -17.64
N ASP A 221 7.19 -0.34 -18.90
CA ASP A 221 6.18 -0.37 -19.96
C ASP A 221 5.58 -1.77 -20.14
N ARG A 222 6.42 -2.82 -20.17
CA ARG A 222 5.91 -4.20 -20.32
C ARG A 222 5.06 -4.63 -19.12
N LEU A 223 5.49 -4.29 -17.90
CA LEU A 223 4.72 -4.57 -16.68
C LEU A 223 3.34 -3.91 -16.73
N THR A 224 3.29 -2.62 -17.07
CA THR A 224 2.04 -1.85 -17.16
C THR A 224 1.14 -2.37 -18.28
N TYR A 225 1.64 -2.55 -19.50
CA TYR A 225 0.79 -2.83 -20.68
C TYR A 225 0.54 -4.31 -20.96
N GLU A 226 1.50 -5.19 -20.66
CA GLU A 226 1.34 -6.63 -20.92
C GLU A 226 0.72 -7.35 -19.72
N ASN A 227 1.05 -6.91 -18.50
CA ASN A 227 0.64 -7.59 -17.27
C ASN A 227 -0.35 -6.79 -16.41
N GLY A 228 -0.58 -5.51 -16.71
CA GLY A 228 -1.46 -4.65 -15.90
C GLY A 228 -0.91 -4.42 -14.49
N VAL A 229 0.41 -4.34 -14.34
CA VAL A 229 1.07 -4.09 -13.05
C VAL A 229 1.25 -2.59 -12.87
N ALA A 230 0.83 -2.05 -11.73
CA ALA A 230 1.15 -0.67 -11.34
C ALA A 230 2.62 -0.60 -10.89
N VAL A 231 3.43 0.21 -11.58
CA VAL A 231 4.86 0.38 -11.28
C VAL A 231 5.06 1.74 -10.63
N ILE A 232 5.58 1.77 -9.41
CA ILE A 232 5.63 2.99 -8.59
C ILE A 232 7.09 3.30 -8.26
N PHE A 233 7.50 4.55 -8.41
CA PHE A 233 8.85 5.02 -8.15
C PHE A 233 8.88 6.29 -7.29
N ALA A 234 9.87 6.35 -6.41
CA ALA A 234 10.21 7.56 -5.68
C ALA A 234 10.68 8.69 -6.61
N ALA A 235 10.22 9.92 -6.37
CA ALA A 235 10.60 11.09 -7.19
C ALA A 235 12.07 11.53 -7.04
N SER A 236 12.82 11.03 -6.03
CA SER A 236 14.18 11.43 -5.59
C SER A 236 14.21 12.43 -4.41
N ASN A 237 15.38 12.56 -3.76
CA ASN A 237 15.63 13.37 -2.55
C ASN A 237 16.57 14.57 -2.80
N SER A 238 16.66 15.05 -4.04
CA SER A 238 17.60 16.09 -4.43
C SER A 238 17.03 17.52 -4.32
N GLY A 239 15.80 17.68 -3.84
CA GLY A 239 15.16 18.99 -3.64
C GLY A 239 15.02 19.78 -4.94
N GLY A 240 15.34 21.07 -4.89
CA GLY A 240 15.32 21.97 -6.04
C GLY A 240 14.15 22.94 -6.03
N SER A 241 14.16 23.86 -6.99
CA SER A 241 13.20 24.96 -7.14
C SER A 241 12.22 24.77 -8.30
N GLY A 242 12.47 23.76 -9.14
CA GLY A 242 11.82 23.59 -10.43
C GLY A 242 12.51 24.34 -11.58
N GLY A 243 13.54 25.13 -11.29
CA GLY A 243 14.43 25.71 -12.29
C GLY A 243 15.47 24.74 -12.83
N GLU A 244 15.68 23.62 -12.14
CA GLU A 244 16.61 22.55 -12.50
C GLU A 244 16.02 21.67 -13.61
N CYS A 245 16.51 21.90 -14.83
CA CYS A 245 16.09 21.20 -16.03
C CYS A 245 17.31 20.57 -16.73
N SER A 246 17.12 20.09 -17.96
CA SER A 246 18.15 19.54 -18.89
C SER A 246 19.62 19.59 -18.41
N GLY A 247 20.13 18.46 -17.93
CA GLY A 247 21.52 18.29 -17.49
C GLY A 247 21.75 18.50 -15.99
N ASP A 248 20.75 18.99 -15.26
CA ASP A 248 20.71 19.12 -13.79
C ASP A 248 19.34 18.70 -13.23
N LEU A 249 18.51 18.00 -14.01
CA LEU A 249 17.20 17.52 -13.57
C LEU A 249 17.36 16.62 -12.35
N ARG A 250 16.63 16.95 -11.28
CA ARG A 250 16.77 16.33 -9.96
C ARG A 250 15.78 15.18 -9.70
N THR A 251 14.80 14.98 -10.58
CA THR A 251 13.83 13.90 -10.43
C THR A 251 14.41 12.56 -10.88
N ASN A 252 13.86 11.48 -10.34
CA ASN A 252 14.29 10.14 -10.63
C ASN A 252 14.02 9.78 -12.10
N VAL A 253 15.06 9.36 -12.81
CA VAL A 253 15.05 8.91 -14.20
C VAL A 253 13.97 7.85 -14.48
N TYR A 254 13.65 7.00 -13.52
CA TYR A 254 12.66 5.94 -13.70
C TYR A 254 11.24 6.40 -13.37
N ALA A 255 11.09 7.33 -12.42
CA ALA A 255 9.80 7.93 -12.07
C ALA A 255 9.26 8.84 -13.19
N ASN A 256 10.15 9.41 -14.01
CA ASN A 256 9.77 10.19 -15.20
C ASN A 256 9.29 9.30 -16.37
N THR A 257 9.21 7.97 -16.20
CA THR A 257 8.63 7.07 -17.22
C THR A 257 7.11 7.26 -17.25
N PRO A 258 6.47 7.50 -18.40
CA PRO A 258 5.04 7.82 -18.44
C PRO A 258 4.09 6.74 -17.90
N SER A 259 4.54 5.49 -17.87
CA SER A 259 3.79 4.33 -17.36
C SER A 259 4.08 4.03 -15.88
N ALA A 260 4.94 4.83 -15.23
CA ALA A 260 5.29 4.74 -13.83
C ALA A 260 4.64 5.86 -13.01
N ILE A 261 4.28 5.54 -11.78
CA ILE A 261 3.72 6.48 -10.82
C ILE A 261 4.86 7.11 -10.01
N SER A 262 5.07 8.42 -10.18
CA SER A 262 6.08 9.24 -9.50
C SER A 262 5.54 9.84 -8.21
N VAL A 263 6.22 9.60 -7.09
CA VAL A 263 5.72 9.98 -5.76
C VAL A 263 6.62 11.01 -5.08
N ALA A 264 6.03 12.19 -4.79
CA ALA A 264 6.64 13.24 -3.98
C ALA A 264 6.52 12.97 -2.48
N ALA A 265 7.47 13.49 -1.70
CA ALA A 265 7.46 13.41 -0.24
C ALA A 265 6.83 14.65 0.39
N LEU A 266 5.82 14.43 1.20
CA LEU A 266 5.17 15.42 2.04
C LEU A 266 5.61 15.29 3.51
N THR A 267 5.35 16.33 4.30
CA THR A 267 5.51 16.30 5.75
C THR A 267 4.68 15.18 6.38
N HIS A 268 4.98 14.82 7.63
CA HIS A 268 4.32 13.72 8.33
C HIS A 268 2.78 13.85 8.34
N ASP A 269 2.30 15.08 8.51
CA ASP A 269 0.87 15.45 8.50
C ASP A 269 0.30 15.69 7.09
N GLY A 270 1.11 15.55 6.05
CA GLY A 270 0.72 15.73 4.65
C GLY A 270 0.45 17.18 4.22
N THR A 271 0.79 18.18 5.04
CA THR A 271 0.39 19.58 4.80
C THR A 271 1.33 20.39 3.91
N ALA A 272 2.58 19.93 3.74
CA ALA A 272 3.60 20.66 2.99
C ALA A 272 4.55 19.70 2.26
N VAL A 273 5.16 20.15 1.17
CA VAL A 273 6.26 19.40 0.53
C VAL A 273 7.52 19.47 1.39
N THR A 274 8.23 18.36 1.52
CA THR A 274 9.49 18.35 2.28
C THR A 274 10.59 19.11 1.56
N SER A 275 11.61 19.56 2.29
CA SER A 275 12.76 20.27 1.71
C SER A 275 13.58 19.41 0.73
N PHE A 276 13.53 18.08 0.89
CA PHE A 276 14.32 17.14 0.10
C PHE A 276 13.58 16.54 -1.09
N SER A 277 12.24 16.51 -1.12
CA SER A 277 11.51 15.93 -2.26
C SER A 277 11.98 16.55 -3.58
N SER A 278 12.39 15.77 -4.56
CA SER A 278 12.82 16.37 -5.83
C SER A 278 11.67 17.11 -6.51
N ARG A 279 11.97 18.29 -7.05
CA ARG A 279 11.05 19.09 -7.87
C ARG A 279 11.24 18.73 -9.34
N GLY A 280 10.15 18.54 -10.06
CA GLY A 280 10.16 18.45 -11.53
C GLY A 280 10.64 19.76 -12.16
N CYS A 281 11.15 19.71 -13.39
CA CYS A 281 11.45 20.91 -14.14
C CYS A 281 10.13 21.60 -14.50
N MET A 282 9.97 22.86 -14.08
CA MET A 282 8.76 23.67 -14.24
C MET A 282 8.28 23.80 -15.70
N ASN A 283 9.17 23.62 -16.69
CA ASN A 283 8.80 23.67 -18.11
C ASN A 283 8.79 22.29 -18.81
N GLN A 284 8.79 21.20 -18.02
CA GLN A 284 8.80 19.81 -18.50
C GLN A 284 7.88 18.95 -17.62
N GLN A 285 6.58 18.91 -17.93
CA GLN A 285 5.60 18.37 -17.00
C GLN A 285 5.64 16.84 -16.86
N HIS A 286 6.21 16.10 -17.83
CA HIS A 286 6.51 14.68 -17.65
C HIS A 286 7.50 14.40 -16.51
N THR A 287 8.25 15.42 -16.07
CA THR A 287 9.18 15.29 -14.94
C THR A 287 8.54 15.61 -13.60
N TRP A 288 7.28 16.06 -13.58
CA TRP A 288 6.60 16.41 -12.35
C TRP A 288 6.21 15.13 -11.59
N PRO A 289 6.20 15.14 -10.25
CA PRO A 289 5.58 14.06 -9.50
C PRO A 289 4.10 13.93 -9.87
N ASP A 290 3.53 12.73 -9.78
CA ASP A 290 2.11 12.52 -10.09
C ASP A 290 1.26 12.81 -8.86
N VAL A 291 1.71 12.32 -7.70
CA VAL A 291 1.04 12.50 -6.41
C VAL A 291 2.04 12.65 -5.27
N GLY A 292 1.58 13.16 -4.13
CA GLY A 292 2.32 13.26 -2.89
C GLY A 292 1.80 12.30 -1.81
N ALA A 293 2.71 11.78 -1.00
CA ALA A 293 2.39 11.01 0.20
C ALA A 293 3.35 11.36 1.35
N PRO A 294 3.00 11.06 2.61
CA PRO A 294 3.90 11.31 3.75
C PRO A 294 5.26 10.63 3.56
N GLY A 295 6.34 11.42 3.60
CA GLY A 295 7.72 10.93 3.45
C GLY A 295 8.67 11.43 4.55
N ARG A 296 8.16 12.17 5.53
CA ARG A 296 8.91 12.73 6.65
C ARG A 296 8.55 12.00 7.94
N ASP A 297 9.56 11.58 8.69
CA ASP A 297 9.43 10.94 10.00
C ASP A 297 8.43 9.77 9.98
N ILE A 298 8.61 8.85 9.04
CA ILE A 298 7.72 7.70 8.82
C ILE A 298 8.21 6.53 9.66
N TRP A 299 7.38 6.09 10.60
CA TRP A 299 7.63 4.92 11.43
C TRP A 299 7.20 3.66 10.70
N ALA A 300 8.10 2.71 10.51
CA ALA A 300 7.74 1.38 10.01
C ALA A 300 8.73 0.35 10.55
N THR A 301 8.57 -0.89 10.11
CA THR A 301 9.37 -2.04 10.55
C THR A 301 10.87 -1.79 10.41
N ALA A 302 11.63 -2.34 11.34
CA ALA A 302 13.07 -2.21 11.44
C ALA A 302 13.74 -3.60 11.33
N PRO A 303 14.73 -3.77 10.45
CA PRO A 303 15.50 -5.00 10.40
C PRO A 303 16.67 -4.98 11.37
N ARG A 304 17.03 -6.14 11.88
CA ARG A 304 18.10 -6.30 12.87
C ARG A 304 19.48 -6.35 12.22
N GLY A 305 20.46 -5.66 12.80
CA GLY A 305 21.88 -5.83 12.46
C GLY A 305 22.32 -5.14 11.17
N THR A 306 21.51 -4.24 10.63
CA THR A 306 21.78 -3.52 9.37
C THR A 306 22.40 -2.14 9.61
N ALA A 307 22.87 -1.49 8.53
CA ALA A 307 23.50 -0.18 8.60
C ALA A 307 22.55 0.92 9.10
N ILE A 308 21.29 0.91 8.63
CA ILE A 308 20.27 1.88 9.07
C ILE A 308 19.94 1.62 10.53
N ASP A 309 19.68 0.37 10.94
CA ASP A 309 19.46 -0.01 12.35
C ASP A 309 20.61 0.49 13.25
N ALA A 310 21.86 0.25 12.87
CA ALA A 310 23.01 0.73 13.65
C ALA A 310 23.04 2.26 13.82
N SER A 311 22.45 3.02 12.89
CA SER A 311 22.34 4.48 12.97
C SER A 311 21.10 4.97 13.73
N THR A 312 20.07 4.14 13.88
CA THR A 312 18.77 4.50 14.46
C THR A 312 18.49 3.87 15.82
N ARG A 313 19.35 2.96 16.34
CA ARG A 313 19.27 2.38 17.71
C ARG A 313 19.12 3.38 18.87
N THR A 314 19.33 4.67 18.62
CA THR A 314 19.07 5.74 19.60
C THR A 314 17.59 6.09 19.75
N GLN A 315 16.70 5.56 18.90
CA GLN A 315 15.25 5.84 18.91
C GLN A 315 14.48 5.01 19.96
N GLY A 316 15.09 3.98 20.54
CA GLY A 316 14.55 3.23 21.68
C GLY A 316 13.70 2.01 21.32
N ASP A 317 13.22 1.91 20.08
CA ASP A 317 12.50 0.75 19.53
C ASP A 317 13.43 -0.08 18.63
N LEU A 318 13.26 -1.40 18.64
CA LEU A 318 14.08 -2.37 17.89
C LEU A 318 13.30 -3.04 16.74
N TYR A 319 11.97 -3.00 16.78
CA TYR A 319 11.09 -3.52 15.72
C TYR A 319 10.63 -2.42 14.79
N TYR A 320 10.66 -1.17 15.25
CA TYR A 320 10.26 -0.06 14.41
C TYR A 320 11.30 1.05 14.45
N MET A 321 11.40 1.77 13.35
CA MET A 321 12.23 2.95 13.25
C MET A 321 11.55 4.02 12.41
N SER A 322 11.91 5.27 12.68
CA SER A 322 11.52 6.41 11.86
C SER A 322 12.66 6.83 10.94
N ILE A 323 12.35 6.89 9.64
CA ILE A 323 13.24 7.42 8.60
C ILE A 323 12.47 8.33 7.63
N SER A 324 13.20 9.11 6.84
CA SER A 324 12.62 10.10 5.92
C SER A 324 13.19 9.96 4.50
N GLY A 325 12.36 10.25 3.50
CA GLY A 325 12.69 10.23 2.08
C GLY A 325 11.46 10.05 1.20
N THR A 326 11.59 10.34 -0.09
CA THR A 326 10.61 9.88 -1.11
C THR A 326 10.49 8.36 -1.14
N SER A 327 11.53 7.65 -0.69
CA SER A 327 11.49 6.21 -0.39
C SER A 327 10.42 5.78 0.61
N MET A 328 9.96 6.67 1.50
CA MET A 328 8.91 6.37 2.48
C MET A 328 7.54 6.84 1.98
N ALA A 329 7.47 7.86 1.13
CA ALA A 329 6.23 8.25 0.46
C ALA A 329 5.76 7.20 -0.57
N THR A 330 6.70 6.67 -1.36
CA THR A 330 6.46 5.63 -2.39
C THR A 330 5.72 4.40 -1.88
N PRO A 331 6.13 3.75 -0.77
CA PRO A 331 5.44 2.57 -0.26
C PRO A 331 4.05 2.86 0.31
N HIS A 332 3.74 4.11 0.72
CA HIS A 332 2.34 4.46 1.00
C HIS A 332 1.51 4.22 -0.25
N VAL A 333 1.90 4.81 -1.39
CA VAL A 333 1.23 4.62 -2.70
C VAL A 333 1.25 3.16 -3.14
N GLY A 334 2.32 2.41 -2.84
CA GLY A 334 2.40 0.95 -3.02
C GLY A 334 1.27 0.20 -2.31
N GLY A 335 1.02 0.50 -1.04
CA GLY A 335 -0.09 -0.07 -0.29
C GLY A 335 -1.45 0.38 -0.82
N MET A 336 -1.61 1.66 -1.22
CA MET A 336 -2.85 2.16 -1.82
C MET A 336 -3.18 1.39 -3.11
N ALA A 337 -2.19 1.23 -3.99
CA ALA A 337 -2.35 0.45 -5.21
C ALA A 337 -2.79 -0.99 -4.92
N GLY A 338 -2.27 -1.61 -3.85
CA GLY A 338 -2.74 -2.91 -3.36
C GLY A 338 -4.25 -2.91 -3.06
N ILE A 339 -4.72 -1.97 -2.23
CA ILE A 339 -6.15 -1.83 -1.91
C ILE A 339 -7.00 -1.57 -3.17
N LEU A 340 -6.54 -0.71 -4.08
CA LEU A 340 -7.28 -0.39 -5.30
C LEU A 340 -7.42 -1.61 -6.22
N ILE A 341 -6.39 -2.44 -6.33
CA ILE A 341 -6.44 -3.67 -7.11
C ILE A 341 -7.35 -4.72 -6.45
N ASP A 342 -7.38 -4.81 -5.11
CA ASP A 342 -8.27 -5.69 -4.38
C ASP A 342 -9.74 -5.39 -4.73
N VAL A 343 -10.14 -4.13 -4.60
CA VAL A 343 -11.54 -3.72 -4.83
C VAL A 343 -11.91 -3.64 -6.31
N ALA A 344 -10.92 -3.49 -7.20
CA ALA A 344 -11.08 -3.36 -8.65
C ALA A 344 -10.01 -4.15 -9.44
N PRO A 345 -10.11 -5.48 -9.54
CA PRO A 345 -9.12 -6.29 -10.25
C PRO A 345 -9.01 -5.99 -11.76
N SER A 346 -10.04 -5.34 -12.35
CA SER A 346 -10.07 -4.95 -13.76
C SER A 346 -9.19 -3.75 -14.12
N LEU A 347 -8.59 -3.07 -13.14
CA LEU A 347 -7.69 -1.94 -13.41
C LEU A 347 -6.52 -2.37 -14.29
N GLY A 348 -6.05 -1.51 -15.19
CA GLY A 348 -4.91 -1.76 -16.05
C GLY A 348 -4.36 -0.47 -16.64
N ALA A 349 -4.02 -0.46 -17.93
CA ALA A 349 -3.66 0.78 -18.61
C ALA A 349 -4.91 1.66 -18.85
N ALA A 350 -4.82 2.95 -18.53
CA ALA A 350 -5.92 3.91 -18.64
C ALA A 350 -6.14 4.35 -20.09
N ASP A 351 -7.38 4.69 -20.47
CA ASP A 351 -7.65 5.45 -21.71
C ASP A 351 -7.35 6.94 -21.48
N TYR A 352 -6.14 7.20 -21.03
CA TYR A 352 -5.62 8.50 -20.66
C TYR A 352 -4.12 8.46 -20.91
N HIS A 353 -3.68 9.32 -21.81
CA HIS A 353 -2.27 9.59 -22.01
C HIS A 353 -1.93 10.65 -20.98
N ARG A 354 -0.74 10.56 -20.38
CA ARG A 354 -0.26 11.63 -19.50
C ARG A 354 -0.09 12.88 -20.34
N ASP A 355 -1.15 13.68 -20.42
CA ASP A 355 -1.35 14.71 -21.45
C ASP A 355 -0.62 16.02 -21.13
N ASP A 356 0.09 16.07 -20.00
CA ASP A 356 1.04 17.15 -19.71
C ASP A 356 2.34 16.93 -20.49
N HIS A 357 2.21 16.63 -21.77
CA HIS A 357 3.30 16.25 -22.64
C HIS A 357 3.92 17.46 -23.33
N ASP A 358 5.24 17.35 -23.52
CA ASP A 358 6.13 18.44 -23.90
C ASP A 358 6.04 18.85 -25.37
N PHE A 359 5.00 18.48 -26.12
CA PHE A 359 4.89 18.93 -27.51
C PHE A 359 4.37 20.37 -27.58
N GLY A 360 5.32 21.29 -27.73
CA GLY A 360 5.05 22.72 -27.88
C GLY A 360 4.93 23.42 -26.54
N ASP A 361 3.86 23.12 -25.79
CA ASP A 361 3.37 24.06 -24.78
C ASP A 361 3.60 23.54 -23.35
N SER A 362 4.14 24.39 -22.49
CA SER A 362 4.23 24.07 -21.06
C SER A 362 3.08 24.71 -20.29
N LEU A 363 2.55 24.02 -19.27
CA LEU A 363 1.56 24.58 -18.33
C LEU A 363 2.02 25.88 -17.69
N VAL A 364 3.32 26.06 -17.52
CA VAL A 364 3.90 27.24 -16.84
C VAL A 364 4.39 28.29 -17.84
N GLY A 365 5.07 27.86 -18.90
CA GLY A 365 5.67 28.78 -19.87
C GLY A 365 4.77 29.20 -21.05
N GLY A 366 3.71 28.43 -21.34
CA GLY A 366 2.80 28.65 -22.47
C GLY A 366 3.32 28.12 -23.82
N ASP A 367 2.91 28.78 -24.91
CA ASP A 367 3.15 28.30 -26.28
C ASP A 367 4.64 28.20 -26.65
N GLY A 368 5.08 27.01 -27.07
CA GLY A 368 6.45 26.75 -27.54
C GLY A 368 7.53 26.73 -26.45
N THR A 369 7.17 26.67 -25.17
CA THR A 369 8.12 26.75 -24.06
C THR A 369 8.49 25.41 -23.43
N ALA A 370 7.85 24.31 -23.84
CA ALA A 370 8.22 22.98 -23.37
C ALA A 370 9.64 22.62 -23.83
N ALA A 371 10.44 22.01 -22.94
CA ALA A 371 11.85 21.70 -23.21
C ALA A 371 12.07 20.18 -23.37
N TYR A 372 12.89 19.77 -24.35
CA TYR A 372 13.35 18.37 -24.57
C TYR A 372 12.22 17.33 -24.74
N GLY A 373 12.53 16.08 -25.10
CA GLY A 373 11.57 14.96 -25.02
C GLY A 373 10.33 14.98 -25.94
N GLN A 374 10.22 15.89 -26.92
CA GLN A 374 8.99 16.05 -27.69
C GLN A 374 8.74 14.89 -28.68
N PHE A 375 7.65 14.15 -28.47
CA PHE A 375 7.15 13.12 -29.39
C PHE A 375 5.88 13.59 -30.12
N GLU A 376 5.92 13.68 -31.46
CA GLU A 376 4.80 14.16 -32.30
C GLU A 376 3.54 13.26 -32.25
N ASP A 377 3.70 12.01 -31.82
CA ASP A 377 2.71 10.93 -31.82
C ASP A 377 2.32 10.50 -30.39
N TRP A 378 2.51 11.37 -29.39
CA TRP A 378 2.23 11.06 -27.98
C TRP A 378 0.80 10.57 -27.73
N ASP A 379 -0.20 11.29 -28.22
CA ASP A 379 -1.62 10.97 -28.01
C ASP A 379 -2.04 9.66 -28.68
N GLU A 380 -1.17 9.05 -29.49
CA GLU A 380 -1.41 7.78 -30.19
C GLU A 380 -0.55 6.63 -29.63
N ARG A 381 0.45 6.93 -28.80
CA ARG A 381 1.42 5.95 -28.30
C ARG A 381 0.87 5.15 -27.14
N ASN A 382 0.98 3.82 -27.22
CA ASN A 382 0.59 3.00 -26.08
C ASN A 382 1.51 3.25 -24.87
N ASN A 383 2.80 3.56 -25.10
CA ASN A 383 3.79 3.76 -24.03
C ASN A 383 3.77 5.15 -23.36
N SER A 384 2.80 5.99 -23.69
CA SER A 384 2.51 7.26 -23.01
C SER A 384 1.23 7.21 -22.17
N ARG A 385 0.57 6.05 -22.10
CA ARG A 385 -0.63 5.86 -21.30
C ARG A 385 -0.27 5.58 -19.86
N VAL A 386 -0.99 6.17 -18.93
CA VAL A 386 -0.77 5.90 -17.50
C VAL A 386 -1.45 4.60 -17.08
N HIS A 387 -1.11 4.09 -15.91
CA HIS A 387 -1.91 3.05 -15.26
C HIS A 387 -3.18 3.65 -14.65
N GLU A 388 -4.30 2.94 -14.61
CA GLU A 388 -5.57 3.45 -14.05
C GLU A 388 -5.47 3.74 -12.55
N VAL A 389 -4.58 3.05 -11.84
CA VAL A 389 -4.23 3.38 -10.45
C VAL A 389 -3.67 4.81 -10.35
N GLU A 390 -2.81 5.23 -11.28
CA GLU A 390 -2.26 6.59 -11.34
C GLU A 390 -3.38 7.60 -11.51
N LEU A 391 -4.18 7.47 -12.57
CA LEU A 391 -5.27 8.39 -12.87
C LEU A 391 -6.32 8.47 -11.74
N ILE A 392 -6.62 7.34 -11.09
CA ILE A 392 -7.52 7.32 -9.93
C ILE A 392 -6.94 8.15 -8.78
N LEU A 393 -5.66 7.94 -8.46
CA LEU A 393 -4.98 8.68 -7.39
C LEU A 393 -4.88 10.18 -7.72
N GLU A 394 -4.60 10.55 -8.97
CA GLU A 394 -4.57 11.94 -9.44
C GLU A 394 -5.94 12.64 -9.28
N LEU A 395 -7.02 11.96 -9.69
CA LEU A 395 -8.37 12.50 -9.66
C LEU A 395 -8.92 12.67 -8.23
N THR A 396 -8.46 11.84 -7.29
CA THR A 396 -8.94 11.87 -5.90
C THR A 396 -7.98 12.55 -4.93
N ALA A 397 -6.78 12.96 -5.37
CA ALA A 397 -5.82 13.65 -4.54
C ALA A 397 -6.36 15.00 -4.00
N ARG A 398 -5.89 15.36 -2.81
CA ARG A 398 -6.23 16.60 -2.11
C ARG A 398 -5.10 17.60 -2.27
N TYR A 399 -5.38 18.66 -3.01
CA TYR A 399 -4.41 19.73 -3.28
C TYR A 399 -4.65 21.00 -2.44
N GLU A 400 -5.90 21.27 -2.04
CA GLU A 400 -6.29 22.54 -1.41
C GLU A 400 -5.49 22.82 -0.12
N GLY A 401 -4.86 23.99 -0.05
CA GLY A 401 -4.05 24.43 1.08
C GLY A 401 -2.60 23.98 1.01
N MET A 402 -2.22 23.21 -0.01
CA MET A 402 -0.83 22.79 -0.25
C MET A 402 -0.12 23.66 -1.29
N GLU A 403 -0.85 24.51 -2.02
CA GLU A 403 -0.25 25.47 -2.93
C GLU A 403 0.77 26.34 -2.18
N ASN A 404 2.01 26.39 -2.67
CA ASN A 404 3.08 27.14 -2.01
C ASN A 404 3.37 26.73 -0.54
N SER A 405 2.95 25.53 -0.11
CA SER A 405 3.21 25.00 1.24
C SER A 405 4.48 24.17 1.25
N CYS A 406 5.51 24.63 1.96
CA CYS A 406 6.79 23.96 2.06
C CYS A 406 7.25 23.86 3.51
N GLU A 407 7.95 22.77 3.79
CA GLU A 407 8.61 22.54 5.07
C GLU A 407 9.56 23.68 5.44
N ASP A 408 9.55 24.03 6.73
CA ASP A 408 10.46 25.02 7.29
C ASP A 408 11.93 24.65 7.00
N GLY A 409 12.69 25.63 6.50
CA GLY A 409 14.10 25.43 6.15
C GLY A 409 14.34 24.96 4.71
N ASN A 410 13.29 24.89 3.88
CA ASN A 410 13.42 24.72 2.43
C ASN A 410 14.12 25.93 1.79
N GLY A 411 15.46 25.88 1.70
CA GLY A 411 16.27 27.01 1.25
C GLY A 411 16.41 27.15 -0.26
N ASP A 412 16.16 26.06 -1.01
CA ASP A 412 16.32 26.01 -2.47
C ASP A 412 15.08 26.53 -3.19
N ASP A 413 13.91 26.42 -2.58
CA ASP A 413 12.62 26.75 -3.17
C ASP A 413 11.86 27.74 -2.29
N SER A 414 11.47 28.89 -2.88
CA SER A 414 10.82 29.96 -2.14
C SER A 414 9.33 29.75 -1.93
N CYS A 415 8.73 28.73 -2.58
CA CYS A 415 7.34 28.30 -2.42
C CYS A 415 6.37 29.47 -2.38
N ASN A 416 6.33 30.24 -3.47
CA ASN A 416 5.51 31.45 -3.58
C ASN A 416 5.14 31.79 -5.04
N ASP A 417 5.31 30.84 -5.95
CA ASP A 417 5.22 31.01 -7.40
C ASP A 417 4.21 30.04 -8.06
N ILE A 418 3.54 29.18 -7.28
CA ILE A 418 2.27 28.59 -7.72
C ILE A 418 1.21 29.69 -7.71
N PRO A 419 0.48 29.91 -8.82
CA PRO A 419 -0.60 30.88 -8.85
C PRO A 419 -1.76 30.45 -7.94
N GLU A 420 -2.54 31.42 -7.46
CA GLU A 420 -3.71 31.17 -6.60
C GLU A 420 -4.73 30.19 -7.22
N GLU A 421 -4.85 30.18 -8.55
CA GLU A 421 -5.76 29.26 -9.27
C GLU A 421 -5.10 27.92 -9.67
N CYS A 422 -3.88 27.63 -9.19
CA CYS A 422 -3.01 26.51 -9.54
C CYS A 422 -2.79 26.32 -11.06
N TYR A 423 -1.93 25.38 -11.45
CA TYR A 423 -1.90 24.91 -12.84
C TYR A 423 -2.85 23.72 -12.96
N ARG A 424 -3.60 23.63 -14.06
CA ARG A 424 -4.56 22.54 -14.30
C ARG A 424 -4.03 21.59 -15.34
N SER A 425 -3.98 20.30 -15.02
CA SER A 425 -3.71 19.26 -16.02
C SER A 425 -4.98 19.00 -16.86
N SER A 426 -4.88 18.08 -17.81
CA SER A 426 -6.01 17.66 -18.65
C SER A 426 -7.12 16.94 -17.88
N THR A 427 -6.86 16.43 -16.67
CA THR A 427 -7.91 15.94 -15.76
C THR A 427 -8.78 17.07 -15.20
N GLY A 428 -8.34 18.33 -15.36
CA GLY A 428 -8.96 19.52 -14.80
C GLY A 428 -8.59 19.78 -13.35
N GLN A 429 -7.82 18.90 -12.71
CA GLN A 429 -7.33 19.04 -11.34
C GLN A 429 -6.05 19.87 -11.27
N CYS A 430 -5.75 20.39 -10.09
CA CYS A 430 -4.49 21.06 -9.84
C CYS A 430 -3.32 20.08 -9.99
N HIS A 431 -2.25 20.51 -10.64
CA HIS A 431 -1.03 19.75 -10.84
C HIS A 431 0.17 20.70 -10.81
N ASP A 432 1.20 20.43 -10.01
CA ASP A 432 2.44 21.21 -10.05
C ASP A 432 3.72 20.37 -9.91
N TRP A 433 4.87 21.01 -10.18
CA TRP A 433 6.18 20.38 -10.17
C TRP A 433 6.72 20.01 -8.79
N ARG A 434 6.02 20.32 -7.70
CA ARG A 434 6.43 20.03 -6.32
C ARG A 434 5.75 18.80 -5.77
N ILE A 435 4.43 18.74 -5.90
CA ILE A 435 3.57 17.75 -5.22
C ILE A 435 2.67 16.98 -6.18
N GLY A 436 2.79 17.22 -7.48
CA GLY A 436 1.89 16.61 -8.44
C GLY A 436 0.46 17.10 -8.24
N HIS A 437 -0.47 16.16 -8.20
CA HIS A 437 -1.87 16.35 -7.89
C HIS A 437 -2.18 16.59 -6.40
N GLY A 438 -1.18 16.49 -5.52
CA GLY A 438 -1.32 16.73 -4.08
C GLY A 438 -1.34 15.44 -3.26
N LEU A 439 -1.82 15.53 -2.01
CA LEU A 439 -1.84 14.42 -1.06
C LEU A 439 -2.85 13.36 -1.48
N THR A 440 -2.43 12.11 -1.57
CA THR A 440 -3.32 10.97 -1.89
C THR A 440 -4.44 10.76 -0.87
N ASP A 441 -5.57 10.25 -1.34
CA ASP A 441 -6.79 9.96 -0.55
C ASP A 441 -7.30 8.55 -0.87
N VAL A 442 -6.99 7.59 0.01
CA VAL A 442 -7.34 6.17 -0.19
C VAL A 442 -8.84 5.95 -0.18
N ASP A 443 -9.58 6.64 0.69
CA ASP A 443 -11.03 6.50 0.85
C ASP A 443 -11.78 6.86 -0.44
N ALA A 444 -11.43 8.01 -1.02
CA ALA A 444 -11.99 8.44 -2.30
C ALA A 444 -11.51 7.55 -3.48
N ALA A 445 -10.23 7.16 -3.49
CA ALA A 445 -9.67 6.32 -4.54
C ALA A 445 -10.33 4.94 -4.59
N VAL A 446 -10.61 4.32 -3.43
CA VAL A 446 -11.33 3.04 -3.33
C VAL A 446 -12.74 3.16 -3.89
N ALA A 447 -13.48 4.22 -3.55
CA ALA A 447 -14.81 4.46 -4.12
C ALA A 447 -14.77 4.60 -5.65
N LEU A 448 -13.79 5.34 -6.19
CA LEU A 448 -13.62 5.52 -7.63
C LEU A 448 -13.24 4.22 -8.34
N ALA A 449 -12.24 3.50 -7.84
CA ALA A 449 -11.81 2.20 -8.37
C ALA A 449 -12.96 1.19 -8.37
N ARG A 450 -13.68 1.09 -7.25
CA ARG A 450 -14.81 0.16 -7.13
C ARG A 450 -15.96 0.56 -8.05
N THR A 451 -16.23 1.84 -8.23
CA THR A 451 -17.23 2.33 -9.18
C THR A 451 -16.90 1.86 -10.59
N LEU A 452 -15.63 2.00 -11.01
CA LEU A 452 -15.19 1.50 -12.31
C LEU A 452 -15.35 -0.02 -12.46
N GLN A 453 -14.99 -0.78 -11.42
CA GLN A 453 -15.19 -2.23 -11.41
C GLN A 453 -16.65 -2.60 -11.62
N LEU A 454 -17.59 -1.96 -10.90
CA LEU A 454 -19.03 -2.21 -11.04
C LEU A 454 -19.58 -1.82 -12.42
N MET A 455 -18.99 -0.81 -13.06
CA MET A 455 -19.37 -0.45 -14.42
C MET A 455 -18.93 -1.49 -15.45
N ARG A 456 -17.74 -2.08 -15.24
CA ARG A 456 -17.10 -3.06 -16.11
C ARG A 456 -17.62 -4.48 -15.96
N ASP A 457 -17.88 -4.90 -14.73
CA ASP A 457 -18.33 -6.23 -14.32
C ASP A 457 -19.66 -6.07 -13.57
N GLN A 458 -20.75 -6.06 -14.34
CA GLN A 458 -22.08 -5.72 -13.83
C GLN A 458 -22.82 -6.90 -13.22
N ASP A 459 -22.43 -8.13 -13.57
CA ASP A 459 -23.00 -9.35 -12.99
C ASP A 459 -22.17 -9.90 -11.81
N GLY A 460 -20.96 -9.37 -11.60
CA GLY A 460 -20.13 -9.63 -10.44
C GLY A 460 -19.47 -11.00 -10.48
N ASP A 461 -19.26 -11.57 -11.68
CA ASP A 461 -18.63 -12.87 -11.85
C ASP A 461 -17.08 -12.80 -11.91
N GLY A 462 -16.52 -11.58 -11.87
CA GLY A 462 -15.09 -11.31 -11.95
C GLY A 462 -14.58 -11.16 -13.39
N ILE A 463 -15.44 -11.25 -14.39
CA ILE A 463 -15.11 -11.10 -15.80
C ILE A 463 -15.57 -9.71 -16.28
N VAL A 464 -14.69 -9.02 -17.00
CA VAL A 464 -15.02 -7.72 -17.57
C VAL A 464 -15.96 -7.89 -18.77
N ASP A 465 -17.20 -7.46 -18.60
CA ASP A 465 -18.24 -7.43 -19.64
C ASP A 465 -18.23 -6.15 -20.47
N ARG A 466 -17.86 -5.03 -19.83
CA ARG A 466 -18.02 -3.67 -20.35
C ARG A 466 -16.70 -2.89 -20.31
N PRO A 467 -15.67 -3.32 -21.07
CA PRO A 467 -14.36 -2.66 -21.06
C PRO A 467 -14.41 -1.22 -21.58
N GLU A 468 -15.50 -0.77 -22.21
CA GLU A 468 -15.68 0.58 -22.73
C GLU A 468 -15.87 1.68 -21.66
N TYR A 469 -16.10 1.32 -20.40
CA TYR A 469 -16.11 2.30 -19.30
C TYR A 469 -14.68 2.64 -18.87
N THR A 470 -14.42 3.93 -18.70
CA THR A 470 -13.14 4.50 -18.32
C THR A 470 -13.22 5.07 -16.91
N VAL A 471 -12.07 5.41 -16.33
CA VAL A 471 -11.99 6.07 -15.03
C VAL A 471 -12.82 7.36 -15.00
N PHE A 472 -12.85 8.13 -16.08
CA PHE A 472 -13.65 9.36 -16.16
C PHE A 472 -15.16 9.11 -16.04
N ASP A 473 -15.69 8.03 -16.63
CA ASP A 473 -17.12 7.73 -16.47
C ASP A 473 -17.45 7.35 -15.02
N ALA A 474 -16.52 6.66 -14.34
CA ALA A 474 -16.67 6.34 -12.93
C ALA A 474 -16.55 7.60 -12.06
N PHE A 475 -15.65 8.52 -12.41
CA PHE A 475 -15.43 9.79 -11.71
C PHE A 475 -16.67 10.69 -11.71
N ASP A 476 -17.51 10.62 -12.74
CA ASP A 476 -18.77 11.36 -12.79
C ASP A 476 -19.79 10.95 -11.70
N ILE A 477 -19.66 9.75 -11.12
CA ILE A 477 -20.66 9.20 -10.19
C ILE A 477 -20.10 8.59 -8.90
N TYR A 478 -18.77 8.43 -8.74
CA TYR A 478 -18.20 7.66 -7.63
C TYR A 478 -18.53 8.22 -6.24
N GLU A 479 -18.64 9.54 -6.09
CA GLU A 479 -18.98 10.18 -4.82
C GLU A 479 -20.31 9.68 -4.25
N SER A 480 -21.24 9.24 -5.12
CA SER A 480 -22.53 8.67 -4.70
C SER A 480 -22.39 7.33 -3.96
N MET A 481 -21.24 6.65 -4.09
CA MET A 481 -20.91 5.48 -3.29
C MET A 481 -20.65 5.87 -1.83
N MET A 482 -20.12 7.05 -1.56
CA MET A 482 -19.67 7.45 -0.23
C MET A 482 -20.84 8.04 0.57
N THR A 483 -21.44 7.22 1.44
CA THR A 483 -22.62 7.63 2.23
C THR A 483 -22.43 7.31 3.72
N THR A 484 -23.47 7.56 4.51
CA THR A 484 -23.59 7.11 5.91
C THR A 484 -24.85 6.29 6.04
N VAL A 485 -24.76 5.11 6.63
CA VAL A 485 -25.88 4.18 6.80
C VAL A 485 -26.14 3.92 8.28
N SER A 486 -27.41 3.69 8.63
CA SER A 486 -27.81 3.21 9.95
C SER A 486 -28.23 1.74 9.83
N ILE A 487 -27.48 0.86 10.50
CA ILE A 487 -27.59 -0.59 10.39
C ILE A 487 -28.16 -1.14 11.69
N PRO A 488 -29.44 -1.54 11.73
CA PRO A 488 -29.98 -2.25 12.88
C PRO A 488 -29.37 -3.66 12.95
N THR A 489 -29.05 -4.11 14.15
CA THR A 489 -28.52 -5.46 14.40
C THR A 489 -29.36 -6.17 15.45
N ASN A 490 -29.50 -7.49 15.30
CA ASN A 490 -30.27 -8.33 16.22
C ASN A 490 -29.32 -8.99 17.23
N THR A 491 -28.68 -8.14 18.03
CA THR A 491 -27.76 -8.53 19.10
C THR A 491 -27.65 -7.39 20.11
N ASP A 492 -27.33 -7.71 21.35
CA ASP A 492 -26.94 -6.79 22.41
C ASP A 492 -25.42 -6.72 22.61
N ARG A 493 -24.64 -7.44 21.78
CA ARG A 493 -23.20 -7.53 21.91
C ARG A 493 -22.44 -6.93 20.74
N ILE A 494 -21.36 -6.26 21.09
CA ILE A 494 -20.37 -5.67 20.20
C ILE A 494 -19.02 -6.32 20.49
N ARG A 495 -18.20 -6.53 19.48
CA ARG A 495 -16.90 -7.18 19.58
C ARG A 495 -15.82 -6.35 18.89
N HIS A 496 -14.63 -6.41 19.45
CA HIS A 496 -13.35 -6.03 18.82
C HIS A 496 -12.32 -7.12 19.13
N ALA A 497 -11.45 -7.45 18.18
CA ALA A 497 -10.42 -8.45 18.40
C ALA A 497 -9.15 -8.11 17.65
N TRP A 498 -8.02 -8.49 18.24
CA TRP A 498 -6.72 -8.33 17.62
C TRP A 498 -5.77 -9.46 18.03
N LYS A 499 -4.71 -9.59 17.25
CA LYS A 499 -3.55 -10.41 17.58
C LYS A 499 -2.33 -9.52 17.74
N GLY A 500 -1.28 -10.10 18.29
CA GLY A 500 0.03 -9.47 18.33
C GLY A 500 1.10 -10.46 18.74
N ASP A 501 2.32 -9.97 18.79
CA ASP A 501 3.48 -10.72 19.24
C ASP A 501 4.23 -9.92 20.29
N TRP A 502 4.15 -10.40 21.53
CA TRP A 502 4.84 -9.74 22.63
C TRP A 502 6.30 -10.18 22.65
N ASN A 503 7.21 -9.22 22.52
CA ASN A 503 8.61 -9.53 22.34
C ASN A 503 9.47 -9.11 23.53
N HIS A 504 10.40 -9.97 23.91
CA HIS A 504 11.40 -9.70 24.95
C HIS A 504 12.82 -9.91 24.43
N PHE A 505 13.60 -8.85 24.50
CA PHE A 505 14.94 -8.78 23.92
C PHE A 505 16.01 -8.59 24.98
N ASN A 506 17.11 -9.36 24.86
CA ASN A 506 18.32 -9.15 25.66
C ASN A 506 19.45 -8.67 24.74
N ASN A 507 19.87 -7.43 24.91
CA ASN A 507 21.05 -6.90 24.22
C ASN A 507 22.31 -7.52 24.82
N GLY A 508 22.83 -8.59 24.21
CA GLY A 508 23.99 -9.33 24.71
C GLY A 508 25.26 -8.50 24.93
N GLN A 509 25.37 -7.32 24.31
CA GLN A 509 26.54 -6.45 24.40
C GLN A 509 26.49 -5.48 25.60
N THR A 510 25.29 -5.07 26.04
CA THR A 510 25.08 -4.10 27.13
C THR A 510 24.34 -4.68 28.34
N GLY A 511 23.66 -5.82 28.17
CA GLY A 511 22.75 -6.41 29.14
C GLY A 511 21.43 -5.64 29.30
N ALA A 512 21.14 -4.69 28.40
CA ALA A 512 19.87 -3.96 28.39
C ALA A 512 18.73 -4.87 27.91
N VAL A 513 17.58 -4.73 28.56
CA VAL A 513 16.36 -5.50 28.27
C VAL A 513 15.34 -4.57 27.63
N TYR A 514 14.75 -4.98 26.52
CA TYR A 514 13.71 -4.26 25.80
C TYR A 514 12.45 -5.12 25.70
N TYR A 515 11.29 -4.48 25.73
CA TYR A 515 9.99 -5.09 25.49
C TYR A 515 9.21 -4.24 24.50
N THR A 516 8.36 -4.86 23.68
CA THR A 516 7.43 -4.13 22.80
C THR A 516 6.34 -3.43 23.62
N GLU A 517 5.86 -2.31 23.09
CA GLU A 517 4.69 -1.62 23.63
C GLU A 517 3.44 -2.18 22.95
N ASP A 518 2.71 -3.00 23.67
CA ASP A 518 1.54 -3.75 23.17
C ASP A 518 0.25 -3.12 23.69
N SER A 519 0.18 -1.79 23.58
CA SER A 519 -0.99 -1.01 23.96
C SER A 519 -2.04 -1.03 22.87
N HIS A 520 -3.31 -1.14 23.26
CA HIS A 520 -4.45 -1.20 22.36
C HIS A 520 -5.66 -0.47 22.96
N TYR A 521 -6.53 0.07 22.14
CA TYR A 521 -7.68 0.85 22.61
C TYR A 521 -8.99 0.35 22.01
N VAL A 522 -10.03 0.28 22.84
CA VAL A 522 -11.39 -0.08 22.41
C VAL A 522 -12.38 0.96 22.90
N TRP A 523 -13.19 1.51 22.00
CA TRP A 523 -14.21 2.51 22.39
C TRP A 523 -15.33 1.86 23.21
N ILE A 524 -15.79 2.54 24.27
CA ILE A 524 -16.90 2.09 25.13
C ILE A 524 -18.17 2.88 24.79
N PRO A 525 -19.13 2.31 24.04
CA PRO A 525 -20.38 3.01 23.72
C PRO A 525 -21.25 3.27 24.96
N ASN A 526 -22.04 4.34 24.91
CA ASN A 526 -23.01 4.62 25.96
C ASN A 526 -24.04 3.49 26.09
N GLY A 527 -24.33 3.07 27.31
CA GLY A 527 -25.19 1.91 27.59
C GLY A 527 -24.43 0.60 27.76
N THR A 528 -23.10 0.57 27.65
CA THR A 528 -22.32 -0.64 27.95
C THR A 528 -22.44 -0.98 29.43
N VAL A 529 -22.89 -2.19 29.76
CA VAL A 529 -23.03 -2.66 31.16
C VAL A 529 -21.96 -3.64 31.58
N ARG A 530 -21.28 -4.27 30.62
CA ARG A 530 -20.31 -5.33 30.87
C ARG A 530 -19.27 -5.38 29.76
N LEU A 531 -18.01 -5.55 30.14
CA LEU A 531 -16.88 -5.84 29.26
C LEU A 531 -16.34 -7.22 29.60
N GLU A 532 -16.36 -8.12 28.63
CA GLU A 532 -15.78 -9.46 28.72
C GLU A 532 -14.55 -9.49 27.81
N ALA A 533 -13.37 -9.80 28.35
CA ALA A 533 -12.15 -9.91 27.55
C ALA A 533 -11.53 -11.30 27.69
N THR A 534 -11.13 -11.89 26.56
CA THR A 534 -10.39 -13.15 26.51
C THR A 534 -8.99 -12.88 25.98
N PHE A 535 -7.98 -13.16 26.79
CA PHE A 535 -6.57 -13.05 26.41
C PHE A 535 -5.97 -14.45 26.33
N SER A 536 -5.44 -14.82 25.17
CA SER A 536 -4.76 -16.11 24.99
C SER A 536 -3.34 -15.87 24.53
N ALA A 537 -2.37 -16.53 25.16
CA ALA A 537 -0.95 -16.39 24.81
C ALA A 537 -0.30 -17.77 24.70
N THR A 538 0.55 -17.95 23.67
CA THR A 538 1.31 -19.19 23.50
C THR A 538 2.54 -19.18 24.41
N GLU A 539 2.31 -19.36 25.71
CA GLU A 539 3.33 -19.24 26.75
C GLU A 539 4.43 -20.31 26.70
N VAL A 540 4.24 -21.43 25.97
CA VAL A 540 5.28 -22.45 25.81
C VAL A 540 5.29 -22.94 24.37
N ASP A 541 6.42 -22.77 23.70
CA ASP A 541 6.69 -23.34 22.38
C ASP A 541 7.90 -24.27 22.48
N LEU A 542 7.67 -25.55 22.19
CA LEU A 542 8.69 -26.60 22.27
C LEU A 542 9.57 -26.66 21.02
N ASP A 543 9.11 -26.13 19.88
CA ASP A 543 9.85 -26.13 18.63
C ASP A 543 10.91 -25.02 18.63
N THR A 544 10.55 -23.84 19.14
CA THR A 544 11.50 -22.72 19.35
C THR A 544 12.19 -22.77 20.73
N GLY A 545 11.68 -23.58 21.66
CA GLY A 545 12.22 -23.70 23.02
C GLY A 545 12.01 -22.45 23.86
N GLN A 546 10.91 -21.74 23.65
CA GLN A 546 10.54 -20.50 24.34
C GLN A 546 9.51 -20.78 25.44
N ALA A 547 9.62 -20.04 26.54
CA ALA A 547 8.63 -20.03 27.61
C ALA A 547 8.40 -18.59 28.10
N GLY A 548 7.15 -18.16 28.16
CA GLY A 548 6.72 -16.85 28.61
C GLY A 548 5.66 -16.92 29.69
N ALA A 549 5.43 -15.79 30.36
CA ALA A 549 4.29 -15.55 31.21
C ALA A 549 3.82 -14.12 30.93
N LEU A 550 2.65 -13.99 30.31
CA LEU A 550 2.07 -12.70 29.96
C LEU A 550 0.82 -12.42 30.81
N GLN A 551 0.51 -11.14 30.98
CA GLN A 551 -0.69 -10.65 31.62
C GLN A 551 -1.27 -9.50 30.80
N LEU A 552 -2.61 -9.43 30.77
CA LEU A 552 -3.36 -8.31 30.22
C LEU A 552 -3.79 -7.39 31.37
N ALA A 553 -3.50 -6.10 31.25
CA ALA A 553 -4.08 -5.03 32.05
C ALA A 553 -5.20 -4.34 31.26
N ILE A 554 -6.25 -3.91 31.96
CA ILE A 554 -7.40 -3.22 31.36
C ILE A 554 -7.74 -2.01 32.23
N ASP A 555 -7.67 -0.82 31.65
CA ASP A 555 -8.11 0.46 32.24
C ASP A 555 -9.41 0.91 31.56
N LEU A 556 -10.51 0.89 32.32
CA LEU A 556 -11.83 1.32 31.85
C LEU A 556 -11.96 2.84 31.97
N GLY A 557 -11.95 3.53 30.83
CA GLY A 557 -12.28 4.95 30.79
C GLY A 557 -11.12 5.88 31.16
N GLU A 558 -9.90 5.42 30.89
CA GLU A 558 -8.62 6.16 30.93
C GLU A 558 -8.36 6.85 32.27
N ASP A 559 -8.67 6.18 33.38
CA ASP A 559 -8.50 6.73 34.72
C ASP A 559 -7.13 6.39 35.35
N GLY A 560 -6.34 5.57 34.65
CA GLY A 560 -5.00 5.13 35.03
C GLY A 560 -5.00 3.97 36.02
N SER A 561 -6.15 3.37 36.30
CA SER A 561 -6.26 2.19 37.17
C SER A 561 -6.45 0.90 36.36
N ASP A 562 -5.87 -0.19 36.85
CA ASP A 562 -6.04 -1.53 36.25
C ASP A 562 -7.29 -2.18 36.86
N ASP A 563 -8.44 -2.02 36.19
CA ASP A 563 -9.73 -2.59 36.59
C ASP A 563 -9.75 -4.12 36.53
N ALA A 564 -8.89 -4.70 35.68
CA ALA A 564 -8.70 -6.13 35.55
C ALA A 564 -7.83 -6.74 36.66
N GLN A 565 -7.20 -5.92 37.52
CA GLN A 565 -6.25 -6.38 38.51
C GLN A 565 -6.85 -7.45 39.45
N GLY A 566 -6.37 -8.68 39.31
CA GLY A 566 -6.81 -9.82 40.12
C GLY A 566 -8.19 -10.38 39.79
N GLN A 567 -8.83 -9.95 38.69
CA GLN A 567 -10.14 -10.43 38.24
C GLN A 567 -10.07 -11.53 37.16
N GLY A 568 -8.91 -11.74 36.53
CA GLY A 568 -8.72 -12.74 35.47
C GLY A 568 -8.80 -14.19 35.95
N ASN A 569 -9.70 -14.98 35.37
CA ASN A 569 -9.79 -16.43 35.58
C ASN A 569 -9.00 -17.16 34.49
N ARG A 570 -7.96 -17.91 34.86
CA ARG A 570 -7.17 -18.71 33.90
C ARG A 570 -7.79 -20.08 33.66
N LEU A 571 -8.02 -20.42 32.39
CA LEU A 571 -8.42 -21.74 31.92
C LEU A 571 -7.48 -22.17 30.79
N ALA A 572 -6.62 -23.16 31.07
CA ALA A 572 -5.50 -23.53 30.19
C ALA A 572 -4.58 -22.34 29.87
N ASP A 573 -4.51 -21.94 28.59
CA ASP A 573 -3.63 -20.89 28.08
C ASP A 573 -4.37 -19.56 27.83
N SER A 574 -5.63 -19.48 28.28
CA SER A 574 -6.48 -18.31 28.14
C SER A 574 -6.88 -17.74 29.50
N TRP A 575 -6.89 -16.41 29.60
CA TRP A 575 -7.38 -15.61 30.71
C TRP A 575 -8.71 -14.97 30.33
N TYR A 576 -9.69 -15.09 31.22
CA TYR A 576 -11.03 -14.54 31.03
C TYR A 576 -11.26 -13.44 32.06
N TYR A 577 -11.56 -12.24 31.58
CA TYR A 577 -11.88 -11.06 32.37
C TYR A 577 -13.35 -10.72 32.18
N ASP A 578 -14.00 -10.34 33.27
CA ASP A 578 -15.42 -10.01 33.30
C ASP A 578 -15.59 -8.79 34.20
N LEU A 579 -15.75 -7.62 33.59
CA LEU A 579 -15.75 -6.33 34.27
C LEU A 579 -17.13 -5.67 34.13
N PRO A 580 -17.76 -5.25 35.25
CA PRO A 580 -18.94 -4.39 35.16
C PRO A 580 -18.52 -3.02 34.62
N VAL A 581 -19.32 -2.46 33.71
CA VAL A 581 -19.11 -1.12 33.14
C VAL A 581 -20.22 -0.20 33.62
N ASP A 582 -19.85 0.99 34.09
CA ASP A 582 -20.80 2.02 34.50
C ASP A 582 -20.68 3.31 33.69
N GLU A 583 -21.59 4.25 33.94
CA GLU A 583 -21.71 5.52 33.20
C GLU A 583 -20.42 6.37 33.19
N SER A 584 -19.48 6.14 34.12
CA SER A 584 -18.22 6.89 34.19
C SER A 584 -17.20 6.49 33.10
N ALA A 585 -17.36 5.31 32.51
CA ALA A 585 -16.53 4.79 31.42
C ALA A 585 -17.16 4.99 30.02
N TRP A 586 -18.45 5.34 29.96
CA TRP A 586 -19.15 5.55 28.70
C TRP A 586 -18.59 6.75 27.92
N GLY A 587 -18.49 6.60 26.60
CA GLY A 587 -17.99 7.64 25.72
C GLY A 587 -16.49 7.91 25.90
N LYS A 588 -15.74 6.88 26.32
CA LYS A 588 -14.30 6.89 26.49
C LYS A 588 -13.68 5.62 25.91
N TRP A 589 -12.36 5.58 25.85
CA TRP A 589 -11.61 4.40 25.44
C TRP A 589 -11.27 3.54 26.65
N ALA A 590 -11.38 2.22 26.50
CA ALA A 590 -10.69 1.26 27.35
C ALA A 590 -9.26 1.10 26.83
N HIS A 591 -8.27 1.22 27.70
CA HIS A 591 -6.88 0.97 27.37
C HIS A 591 -6.50 -0.44 27.81
N PHE A 592 -5.94 -1.20 26.88
CA PHE A 592 -5.43 -2.54 27.09
C PHE A 592 -3.92 -2.51 26.96
N ASP A 593 -3.21 -3.15 27.86
CA ASP A 593 -1.75 -3.25 27.80
C ASP A 593 -1.28 -4.66 28.17
N ILE A 594 -0.37 -5.20 27.38
CA ILE A 594 0.17 -6.54 27.59
C ILE A 594 1.60 -6.42 28.11
N SER A 595 1.82 -7.04 29.27
CA SER A 595 3.13 -7.07 29.90
C SER A 595 3.49 -8.49 30.34
N GLY A 596 4.77 -8.76 30.53
CA GLY A 596 5.18 -10.10 30.93
C GLY A 596 6.67 -10.29 31.04
N SER A 597 7.06 -11.56 31.10
CA SER A 597 8.46 -11.97 30.95
C SER A 597 8.56 -13.26 30.17
N ALA A 598 9.63 -13.42 29.39
CA ALA A 598 9.86 -14.64 28.62
C ALA A 598 11.35 -15.03 28.58
N VAL A 599 11.60 -16.30 28.33
CA VAL A 599 12.93 -16.93 28.26
C VAL A 599 13.01 -17.90 27.09
N THR A 600 14.13 -17.86 26.37
CA THR A 600 14.46 -18.81 25.29
C THR A 600 15.53 -19.77 25.79
N LEU A 601 15.28 -21.09 25.73
CA LEU A 601 16.13 -22.12 26.34
C LEU A 601 17.24 -22.65 25.43
N TRP A 602 17.02 -22.73 24.11
CA TRP A 602 17.97 -23.34 23.16
C TRP A 602 18.38 -22.42 21.99
N GLY A 603 18.05 -21.13 22.03
CA GLY A 603 18.37 -20.15 20.97
C GLY A 603 19.87 -19.95 20.66
N PHE A 604 20.76 -20.54 21.45
CA PHE A 604 22.22 -20.45 21.35
C PHE A 604 22.85 -21.00 20.05
N PHE A 605 22.08 -21.61 19.14
CA PHE A 605 22.63 -22.29 17.96
C PHE A 605 22.61 -21.47 16.66
N ASN A 606 21.77 -20.42 16.55
CA ASN A 606 21.57 -19.69 15.30
C ASN A 606 22.15 -18.26 15.30
N ASP A 607 22.02 -17.51 16.40
CA ASP A 607 22.66 -16.20 16.56
C ASP A 607 23.00 -15.97 18.05
N ILE A 608 24.29 -15.89 18.36
CA ILE A 608 24.79 -15.79 19.75
C ILE A 608 24.77 -14.35 20.28
N GLU A 609 24.60 -13.36 19.41
CA GLU A 609 24.62 -11.95 19.78
C GLU A 609 23.21 -11.42 20.10
N PHE A 610 22.17 -12.04 19.54
CA PHE A 610 20.76 -11.68 19.70
C PHE A 610 19.89 -12.93 19.88
N PHE A 611 19.31 -13.12 21.07
CA PHE A 611 18.25 -14.11 21.28
C PHE A 611 16.99 -13.43 21.79
N GLU A 612 15.87 -13.78 21.17
CA GLU A 612 14.57 -13.16 21.35
C GLU A 612 13.60 -14.20 21.89
N SER A 613 12.73 -13.77 22.78
CA SER A 613 11.55 -14.53 23.17
C SER A 613 10.34 -13.82 22.58
N ARG A 614 9.62 -14.53 21.72
CA ARG A 614 8.41 -14.06 21.05
C ARG A 614 7.25 -14.83 21.62
N ILE A 615 6.21 -14.14 22.07
CA ILE A 615 5.03 -14.79 22.63
C ILE A 615 3.82 -14.27 21.86
N PRO A 616 3.37 -15.00 20.83
CA PRO A 616 2.18 -14.61 20.09
C PRO A 616 0.95 -14.72 20.98
N TYR A 617 0.05 -13.75 20.85
CA TYR A 617 -1.19 -13.68 21.61
C TYR A 617 -2.37 -13.21 20.76
N THR A 618 -3.57 -13.41 21.31
CA THR A 618 -4.82 -12.85 20.82
C THR A 618 -5.58 -12.21 21.97
N VAL A 619 -6.26 -11.11 21.70
CA VAL A 619 -7.25 -10.51 22.60
C VAL A 619 -8.59 -10.42 21.88
N ASP A 620 -9.65 -10.85 22.56
CA ASP A 620 -11.03 -10.76 22.12
C ASP A 620 -11.83 -10.00 23.17
N VAL A 621 -12.41 -8.86 22.79
CA VAL A 621 -13.18 -7.98 23.68
C VAL A 621 -14.63 -7.97 23.23
N MET A 622 -15.54 -8.30 24.14
CA MET A 622 -16.99 -8.22 23.95
C MET A 622 -17.60 -7.22 24.92
N LEU A 623 -18.39 -6.30 24.40
CA LEU A 623 -19.18 -5.32 25.16
C LEU A 623 -20.65 -5.74 25.10
N THR A 624 -21.29 -5.87 26.27
CA THR A 624 -22.74 -6.11 26.36
C THR A 624 -23.46 -4.81 26.66
N MET A 625 -24.49 -4.51 25.87
CA MET A 625 -25.25 -3.26 25.91
C MET A 625 -26.58 -3.42 26.67
N ASP A 626 -26.94 -2.43 27.49
CA ASP A 626 -28.32 -2.30 28.00
C ASP A 626 -29.23 -1.75 26.91
N LEU A 627 -30.04 -2.64 26.32
CA LEU A 627 -31.05 -2.30 25.31
C LEU A 627 -32.42 -1.98 25.92
N SER A 628 -32.50 -1.56 27.18
CA SER A 628 -33.75 -1.01 27.76
C SER A 628 -34.24 0.24 27.04
N GLN A 629 -33.36 0.92 26.29
CA GLN A 629 -33.64 1.96 25.32
C GLN A 629 -32.83 1.69 24.03
N PRO A 630 -33.24 2.21 22.86
CA PRO A 630 -32.45 2.09 21.65
C PRO A 630 -31.06 2.71 21.81
N VAL A 631 -30.02 1.98 21.37
CA VAL A 631 -28.61 2.41 21.42
C VAL A 631 -28.09 2.53 20.00
N ASN A 632 -27.44 3.66 19.72
CA ASN A 632 -26.72 3.87 18.46
C ASN A 632 -25.21 3.94 18.72
N VAL A 633 -24.46 3.07 18.06
CA VAL A 633 -23.00 3.02 18.11
C VAL A 633 -22.46 3.88 16.98
N GLN A 634 -21.73 4.92 17.36
CA GLN A 634 -21.01 5.82 16.48
C GLN A 634 -19.85 6.42 17.27
N PHE A 635 -18.66 6.41 16.69
CA PHE A 635 -17.45 6.99 17.28
C PHE A 635 -16.53 7.50 16.18
N GLU A 636 -15.60 8.37 16.55
CA GLU A 636 -14.53 8.81 15.68
C GLU A 636 -13.29 7.96 15.95
N GLN A 637 -12.63 7.52 14.88
CA GLN A 637 -11.38 6.78 14.99
C GLN A 637 -10.32 7.64 15.69
N ARG A 638 -9.50 6.99 16.51
CA ARG A 638 -8.46 7.67 17.28
C ARG A 638 -7.25 7.98 16.37
N PRO A 639 -6.66 9.18 16.36
CA PRO A 639 -5.57 9.51 15.42
C PRO A 639 -4.29 8.67 15.53
N ASP A 640 -4.04 8.03 16.67
CA ASP A 640 -2.88 7.16 16.93
C ASP A 640 -3.26 5.67 16.99
N PHE A 641 -4.52 5.32 16.69
CA PHE A 641 -4.99 3.93 16.75
C PHE A 641 -6.16 3.57 15.80
N TYR A 642 -6.19 2.34 15.26
CA TYR A 642 -7.36 1.78 14.56
C TYR A 642 -8.10 0.78 15.43
N SER A 643 -9.39 1.03 15.69
CA SER A 643 -10.25 0.04 16.34
C SER A 643 -11.57 -0.03 15.60
N ASP A 644 -11.96 -1.21 15.17
CA ASP A 644 -13.31 -1.49 14.71
C ASP A 644 -14.22 -1.88 15.89
N LEU A 645 -15.51 -1.62 15.74
CA LEU A 645 -16.53 -2.16 16.64
C LEU A 645 -17.59 -2.84 15.80
N ASN A 646 -17.70 -4.15 15.98
CA ASN A 646 -18.48 -5.02 15.13
C ASN A 646 -19.60 -5.71 15.92
N PRO A 647 -20.80 -5.91 15.37
CA PRO A 647 -21.81 -6.74 16.02
C PRO A 647 -21.33 -8.19 16.12
N THR A 648 -21.74 -8.90 17.17
CA THR A 648 -21.40 -10.32 17.34
C THR A 648 -22.60 -11.12 17.86
N THR A 649 -22.39 -12.39 18.15
CA THR A 649 -23.44 -13.28 18.67
C THR A 649 -24.09 -12.72 19.94
N PRO A 650 -25.43 -12.75 20.06
CA PRO A 650 -26.14 -12.19 21.21
C PRO A 650 -25.77 -12.85 22.55
N SER A 651 -26.02 -12.13 23.64
CA SER A 651 -25.88 -12.68 25.00
C SER A 651 -27.01 -13.66 25.33
N ASP A 652 -26.84 -14.39 26.44
CA ASP A 652 -27.88 -15.29 26.96
C ASP A 652 -29.14 -14.54 27.46
N GLU A 653 -29.02 -13.23 27.74
CA GLU A 653 -30.13 -12.38 28.21
C GLU A 653 -30.86 -11.67 27.06
N TYR A 654 -30.37 -11.81 25.82
CA TYR A 654 -31.00 -11.26 24.62
C TYR A 654 -32.32 -11.97 24.29
N ASP A 655 -33.34 -11.21 23.90
CA ASP A 655 -34.59 -11.75 23.39
C ASP A 655 -35.15 -10.95 22.20
N GLU A 656 -36.13 -11.52 21.49
CA GLU A 656 -36.73 -10.94 20.27
C GLU A 656 -37.35 -9.54 20.48
N SER A 657 -37.63 -9.12 21.72
CA SER A 657 -38.12 -7.76 21.99
C SER A 657 -37.04 -6.68 21.83
N MET A 658 -35.77 -7.10 21.79
CA MET A 658 -34.60 -6.24 21.57
C MET A 658 -34.18 -6.15 20.10
N ASP A 659 -34.86 -6.84 19.18
CA ASP A 659 -34.58 -6.80 17.74
C ASP A 659 -34.53 -5.35 17.21
N GLY A 660 -33.42 -5.00 16.55
CA GLY A 660 -33.18 -3.66 15.99
C GLY A 660 -33.02 -2.52 17.01
N MET A 661 -32.91 -2.82 18.31
CA MET A 661 -32.65 -1.80 19.34
C MET A 661 -31.19 -1.35 19.37
N LEU A 662 -30.25 -2.19 18.92
CA LEU A 662 -28.88 -1.81 18.66
C LEU A 662 -28.73 -1.39 17.19
N THR A 663 -28.17 -0.22 16.95
CA THR A 663 -27.91 0.31 15.61
C THR A 663 -26.48 0.80 15.50
N PHE A 664 -25.85 0.59 14.35
CA PHE A 664 -24.56 1.19 14.00
C PHE A 664 -24.78 2.30 12.99
N THR A 665 -24.26 3.50 13.25
CA THR A 665 -24.23 4.58 12.24
C THR A 665 -22.79 4.76 11.78
N ARG A 666 -22.49 4.32 10.56
CA ARG A 666 -21.12 4.30 10.00
C ARG A 666 -21.07 4.87 8.58
N PRO A 667 -19.92 5.44 8.17
CA PRO A 667 -19.59 5.66 6.77
C PRO A 667 -19.70 4.35 5.98
N ALA A 668 -20.11 4.42 4.71
CA ALA A 668 -20.35 3.26 3.87
C ALA A 668 -19.87 3.45 2.44
N TYR A 669 -19.56 2.33 1.79
CA TYR A 669 -19.50 2.21 0.33
C TYR A 669 -20.81 1.61 -0.18
N ASP A 670 -21.72 2.46 -0.67
CA ASP A 670 -23.02 2.09 -1.23
C ASP A 670 -22.96 1.75 -2.72
N GLN A 671 -22.62 0.49 -3.00
CA GLN A 671 -22.56 -0.02 -4.37
C GLN A 671 -23.93 -0.05 -5.05
N ALA A 672 -25.02 -0.24 -4.29
CA ALA A 672 -26.37 -0.30 -4.85
C ALA A 672 -26.79 1.04 -5.45
N THR A 673 -26.45 2.15 -4.78
CA THR A 673 -26.67 3.50 -5.30
C THR A 673 -25.93 3.71 -6.61
N VAL A 674 -24.63 3.38 -6.67
CA VAL A 674 -23.83 3.51 -7.90
C VAL A 674 -24.40 2.68 -9.05
N VAL A 675 -24.73 1.41 -8.82
CA VAL A 675 -25.30 0.53 -9.85
C VAL A 675 -26.58 1.11 -10.45
N SER A 676 -27.39 1.83 -9.66
CA SER A 676 -28.60 2.49 -10.14
C SER A 676 -28.34 3.69 -11.06
N LEU A 677 -27.14 4.28 -11.00
CA LEU A 677 -26.74 5.46 -11.76
C LEU A 677 -26.03 5.11 -13.08
N ILE A 678 -25.52 3.89 -13.23
CA ILE A 678 -24.80 3.44 -14.42
C ILE A 678 -25.67 3.62 -15.67
N GLN A 679 -25.22 4.49 -16.58
CA GLN A 679 -25.89 4.73 -17.85
C GLN A 679 -25.30 3.82 -18.93
N PRO A 680 -26.12 3.08 -19.70
CA PRO A 680 -25.60 2.26 -20.80
C PRO A 680 -24.86 3.12 -21.82
N LYS A 681 -23.57 2.84 -22.04
CA LYS A 681 -22.87 3.38 -23.21
C LYS A 681 -23.46 2.77 -24.48
N SER A 682 -23.96 3.61 -25.39
CA SER A 682 -24.34 3.12 -26.70
C SER A 682 -23.09 2.66 -27.43
N MET A 683 -23.06 1.42 -27.91
CA MET A 683 -22.14 1.00 -28.96
C MET A 683 -22.46 1.78 -30.25
N SER A 684 -22.10 3.05 -30.31
CA SER A 684 -22.33 3.92 -31.47
C SER A 684 -21.02 4.24 -32.16
N GLY A 685 -20.71 3.45 -33.19
CA GLY A 685 -20.30 4.00 -34.48
C GLY A 685 -18.91 4.65 -34.57
N GLY A 686 -17.87 3.98 -34.10
CA GLY A 686 -16.59 4.05 -34.80
C GLY A 686 -16.75 3.42 -36.18
N THR A 687 -16.26 4.07 -37.23
CA THR A 687 -16.28 3.59 -38.62
C THR A 687 -16.03 2.09 -38.72
N SER A 688 -16.98 1.38 -39.32
CA SER A 688 -16.85 -0.01 -39.70
C SER A 688 -15.66 -0.21 -40.65
N SER A 689 -14.51 -0.65 -40.16
CA SER A 689 -13.76 -1.69 -40.85
C SER A 689 -14.20 -3.02 -40.25
N SER A 690 -15.14 -3.67 -40.94
CA SER A 690 -15.53 -5.05 -40.65
C SER A 690 -14.37 -5.98 -41.01
N ASP A 691 -13.37 -6.06 -40.14
CA ASP A 691 -12.34 -7.10 -40.21
C ASP A 691 -12.47 -8.13 -39.09
N GLY A 692 -13.72 -8.57 -38.88
CA GLY A 692 -13.98 -9.79 -38.13
C GLY A 692 -13.57 -11.01 -38.95
N PHE A 693 -12.86 -11.95 -38.33
CA PHE A 693 -12.52 -13.35 -38.69
C PHE A 693 -12.91 -13.90 -40.08
N PHE A 694 -14.12 -13.62 -40.58
CA PHE A 694 -14.58 -13.97 -41.92
C PHE A 694 -13.98 -13.12 -43.06
N SER A 695 -13.53 -11.87 -42.83
CA SER A 695 -12.83 -11.08 -43.86
C SER A 695 -11.39 -11.57 -44.04
N THR A 696 -10.72 -11.94 -42.95
CA THR A 696 -9.39 -12.57 -42.93
C THR A 696 -9.46 -13.96 -43.58
N LEU A 697 -10.51 -14.73 -43.31
CA LEU A 697 -10.77 -15.99 -44.01
C LEU A 697 -11.09 -15.77 -45.50
N GLY A 698 -11.85 -14.72 -45.84
CA GLY A 698 -12.15 -14.31 -47.20
C GLY A 698 -10.92 -13.87 -47.99
N GLY A 699 -10.00 -13.13 -47.35
CA GLY A 699 -8.72 -12.70 -47.90
C GLY A 699 -7.79 -13.88 -48.17
N ILE A 700 -7.67 -14.83 -47.24
CA ILE A 700 -6.88 -16.06 -47.43
C ILE A 700 -7.44 -16.91 -48.59
N ILE A 701 -8.76 -16.96 -48.76
CA ILE A 701 -9.40 -17.67 -49.88
C ILE A 701 -9.18 -16.94 -51.22
N ALA A 702 -9.17 -15.61 -51.22
CA ALA A 702 -8.94 -14.79 -52.41
C ALA A 702 -7.48 -14.80 -52.87
N ASP A 703 -6.52 -14.75 -51.93
CA ASP A 703 -5.08 -14.70 -52.21
C ASP A 703 -4.49 -16.09 -52.51
N HIS A 704 -5.10 -17.15 -51.97
CA HIS A 704 -4.62 -18.53 -52.14
C HIS A 704 -5.73 -19.54 -52.53
N PRO A 705 -6.48 -19.29 -53.62
CA PRO A 705 -7.63 -20.11 -53.99
C PRO A 705 -7.24 -21.58 -54.27
N PHE A 706 -6.05 -21.81 -54.82
CA PHE A 706 -5.56 -23.15 -55.13
C PHE A 706 -5.09 -23.93 -53.89
N ALA A 707 -4.56 -23.24 -52.86
CA ALA A 707 -4.13 -23.90 -51.63
C ALA A 707 -5.34 -24.36 -50.80
N VAL A 708 -6.38 -23.52 -50.73
CA VAL A 708 -7.63 -23.86 -50.04
C VAL A 708 -8.37 -25.01 -50.73
N ILE A 709 -8.43 -25.01 -52.07
CA ILE A 709 -9.01 -26.13 -52.84
C ILE A 709 -8.21 -27.43 -52.64
N PHE A 710 -6.88 -27.35 -52.59
CA PHE A 710 -6.03 -28.53 -52.37
C PHE A 710 -6.22 -29.12 -50.96
N SER A 711 -6.34 -28.29 -49.93
CA SER A 711 -6.61 -28.71 -48.55
C SER A 711 -8.02 -29.31 -48.39
N LEU A 712 -9.03 -28.74 -49.05
CA LEU A 712 -10.39 -29.31 -49.09
C LEU A 712 -10.45 -30.66 -49.83
N LEU A 713 -9.70 -30.81 -50.92
CA LEU A 713 -9.60 -32.09 -51.65
C LEU A 713 -8.86 -33.16 -50.83
N MET A 714 -7.87 -32.79 -50.03
CA MET A 714 -7.18 -33.69 -49.10
C MET A 714 -8.11 -34.16 -47.97
N LEU A 715 -8.95 -33.27 -47.43
CA LEU A 715 -9.94 -33.60 -46.41
C LEU A 715 -11.08 -34.48 -46.93
N ILE A 716 -11.55 -34.26 -48.17
CA ILE A 716 -12.59 -35.09 -48.81
C ILE A 716 -12.02 -36.43 -49.31
N GLY A 717 -10.72 -36.50 -49.61
CA GLY A 717 -10.03 -37.75 -49.95
C GLY A 717 -9.68 -38.65 -48.75
N ALA A 718 -9.84 -38.15 -47.52
CA ALA A 718 -9.57 -38.86 -46.27
C ALA A 718 -10.83 -39.29 -45.50
N ALA A 719 -12.03 -39.13 -46.09
CA ALA A 719 -13.32 -39.56 -45.56
C ALA A 719 -13.85 -40.82 -46.29
#